data_AF-A0A1E5A826-F1
#
_entry.id   AF-A0A1E5A826-F1
#
_cell.length_a   1.000
_cell.length_b   1.000
_cell.length_c   1.000
_cell.angle_alpha   90.00
_cell.angle_beta   90.00
_cell.angle_gamma   90.00
#
_symmetry.space_group_name_H-M   'P 1'
#
loop_
_entity.id
_entity.type
_entity.pdbx_description
1 polymer ?
#
loop_
_entity_poly.entity_id
_entity_poly.type
_entity_poly.pdbx_seq_one_letter_code
_entity_poly.pdbx_strand_id
1 'polypeptide(L)'
;MPWDDLTKPQKTFIKTYFTSGKGLSKIGKKRNLQENKDLIEGYRGYLQAEQAVLSALRGLEGSPEHKFFNDEYLNAKRMSEANGTFVGGTKDFQNIARRALRQGVANARKEKEGGEKAKLADGYYRKLQAAVSEDEPALKELEAKVEGLALLDAESGLQVPDTPFAQAHADLTAQYYNVIRKAVENTKLPIEDAKQAMETAVSEYMTKRKAVMAKAEAALKDTAALEVLAEAMRKAPEFRQLMQECQVIADDLIDWEVEKAGAFQKALRDIGIKAEKSRRYDLELVTLGKWKVQAEKARTDAEAAFDTAAKKHQIKIAALTTGLSGLSSKVPAKQKEQLADLIAMANLVLSEGKNIGALAPLGGMLDKADTLLVELSHAETINQKTAELISQISEVIGKPGGTDMLPASELQPTKYNELKTAFNELHEDWQDMPPEAAQMAFDALAKQVAAFKTTTDGMRTWRDGMLTKYKAVEKKVNALAKAIFDYGKEDHGTVATMLRKAFGVTGDKYEGALRETLSEAHEMITGEDPAQQNYAETKLNDVETKADSWLNATARLRAAEKAGTAPDPADMGVVAELLTDQQAAVDAREEKERRIKDFEARTKQTAGNLKKLKGSDQITDKTREEYEAIEKLNESALSQAKAGNLDAAEELRSRVQIRITRAMSAPPKATDNFEKLAGIGKSWAGAVSRLGEDLSTLARTASDAVEEDTAFDKDKTAQAKSGLAAMQKVADAFDAAAFDAAASVLGDPDTAGDEKARKQAREDALRLVRLYRGYMKGNELVRHAAMNPFKVSSIAVPLNAILNYIELEVLRGV
;
A
#
# COMPACT_ATOMS: atom_id res chain seq x y z
N MET A 1 167.34 42.07 38.62
CA MET A 1 166.89 41.04 37.67
C MET A 1 168.05 40.73 36.73
N PRO A 2 168.41 39.45 36.57
CA PRO A 2 169.23 39.01 35.44
C PRO A 2 168.68 39.55 34.12
N TRP A 3 169.54 39.83 33.14
CA TRP A 3 169.11 40.45 31.87
C TRP A 3 168.00 39.65 31.19
N ASP A 4 168.10 38.33 31.19
CA ASP A 4 167.18 37.45 30.49
C ASP A 4 165.77 37.43 31.09
N ASP A 5 165.64 37.78 32.37
CA ASP A 5 164.35 37.84 33.06
C ASP A 5 163.58 39.15 32.80
N LEU A 6 164.24 40.14 32.19
CA LEU A 6 163.58 41.40 31.83
C LEU A 6 162.62 41.18 30.64
N THR A 7 161.41 41.72 30.72
CA THR A 7 160.45 41.65 29.60
C THR A 7 160.98 42.43 28.39
N LYS A 8 160.52 42.10 27.18
CA LYS A 8 161.00 42.78 25.96
C LYS A 8 160.88 44.31 26.06
N PRO A 9 159.78 44.91 26.59
CA PRO A 9 159.71 46.35 26.83
C PRO A 9 160.71 46.86 27.87
N GLN A 10 160.95 46.13 28.96
CA GLN A 10 161.96 46.51 29.96
C GLN A 10 163.37 46.44 29.40
N LYS A 11 163.68 45.40 28.62
CA LYS A 11 164.94 45.27 27.87
C LYS A 11 165.09 46.39 26.86
N THR A 12 164.04 46.75 26.12
CA THR A 12 164.05 47.87 25.18
C THR A 12 164.26 49.19 25.91
N PHE A 13 163.55 49.46 27.00
CA PHE A 13 163.73 50.63 27.84
C PHE A 13 165.18 50.74 28.35
N ILE A 14 165.74 49.65 28.88
CA ILE A 14 167.11 49.63 29.39
C ILE A 14 168.14 49.73 28.25
N LYS A 15 167.87 49.15 27.07
CA LYS A 15 168.70 49.35 25.87
C LYS A 15 168.67 50.82 25.43
N THR A 16 167.51 51.44 25.32
CA THR A 16 167.39 52.86 24.97
C THR A 16 168.12 53.73 25.99
N TYR A 17 168.10 53.32 27.26
CA TYR A 17 168.82 53.96 28.36
C TYR A 17 170.36 53.86 28.27
N PHE A 18 170.93 52.74 27.78
CA PHE A 18 172.39 52.51 27.77
C PHE A 18 173.09 52.47 26.40
N THR A 19 172.38 52.29 25.28
CA THR A 19 173.01 52.03 23.95
C THR A 19 172.88 53.13 22.90
N SER A 20 172.20 54.25 23.16
CA SER A 20 172.27 55.38 22.21
C SER A 20 173.64 56.06 22.31
N GLY A 21 174.43 56.01 21.23
CA GLY A 21 175.80 56.54 21.10
C GLY A 21 175.93 58.06 21.17
N LYS A 22 175.24 58.70 22.12
CA LYS A 22 175.46 60.08 22.55
C LYS A 22 175.56 60.09 24.07
N GLY A 23 176.73 59.75 24.62
CA GLY A 23 176.97 60.07 26.04
C GLY A 23 178.15 59.48 26.78
N LEU A 24 178.90 58.51 26.25
CA LEU A 24 180.09 57.97 26.96
C LEU A 24 181.46 58.27 26.31
N SER A 25 181.53 59.08 25.26
CA SER A 25 182.71 59.86 24.88
C SER A 25 182.23 61.11 24.11
N LYS A 26 182.57 62.37 24.41
CA LYS A 26 183.79 62.98 24.94
C LYS A 26 183.56 63.72 26.27
N ILE A 27 184.31 63.29 27.28
CA ILE A 27 184.92 64.10 28.37
C ILE A 27 184.00 65.17 29.00
N GLY A 28 183.26 64.81 30.07
CA GLY A 28 183.22 65.71 31.24
C GLY A 28 181.97 65.89 32.13
N LYS A 29 180.71 65.51 31.80
CA LYS A 29 179.55 65.74 32.72
C LYS A 29 178.44 64.67 32.65
N LYS A 30 177.96 64.16 33.80
CA LYS A 30 176.87 63.16 33.99
C LYS A 30 175.45 63.79 33.80
N ARG A 31 174.47 63.02 33.27
CA ARG A 31 173.01 63.30 33.35
C ARG A 31 172.53 63.28 34.82
N ASN A 32 171.53 64.10 35.17
CA ASN A 32 171.02 64.20 36.56
C ASN A 32 169.91 63.18 36.87
N LEU A 33 169.65 62.96 38.16
CA LEU A 33 168.72 61.95 38.71
C LEU A 33 167.24 62.17 38.34
N GLN A 34 166.83 63.41 38.02
CA GLN A 34 165.42 63.79 37.86
C GLN A 34 164.82 63.25 36.55
N GLU A 35 165.55 63.36 35.44
CA GLU A 35 165.09 62.87 34.13
C GLU A 35 164.77 61.36 34.14
N ASN A 36 165.46 60.59 35.00
CA ASN A 36 165.22 59.16 35.15
C ASN A 36 163.97 58.84 35.98
N LYS A 37 163.63 59.68 36.96
CA LYS A 37 162.42 59.49 37.78
C LYS A 37 161.15 59.71 36.95
N ASP A 38 161.14 60.76 36.15
CA ASP A 38 159.98 61.12 35.32
C ASP A 38 159.61 60.02 34.32
N LEU A 39 160.62 59.33 33.76
CA LEU A 39 160.41 58.21 32.83
C LEU A 39 159.82 56.96 33.51
N ILE A 40 160.21 56.69 34.76
CA ILE A 40 159.67 55.56 35.55
C ILE A 40 158.22 55.84 35.98
N GLU A 41 157.92 57.06 36.42
CA GLU A 41 156.55 57.46 36.76
C GLU A 41 155.62 57.40 35.54
N GLY A 42 156.09 57.85 34.37
CA GLY A 42 155.34 57.76 33.11
C GLY A 42 154.96 56.31 32.73
N TYR A 43 155.86 55.35 32.95
CA TYR A 43 155.57 53.94 32.70
C TYR A 43 154.58 53.33 33.72
N ARG A 44 154.65 53.75 34.98
CA ARG A 44 153.71 53.29 36.02
C ARG A 44 152.28 53.77 35.72
N GLY A 45 152.11 55.01 35.27
CA GLY A 45 150.81 55.55 34.87
C GLY A 45 150.16 54.78 33.72
N TYR A 46 150.96 54.38 32.74
CA TYR A 46 150.51 53.59 31.59
C TYR A 46 149.89 52.25 31.99
N LEU A 47 150.56 51.50 32.86
CA LEU A 47 150.08 50.20 33.33
C LEU A 47 148.75 50.30 34.11
N GLN A 48 148.57 51.36 34.91
CA GLN A 48 147.31 51.58 35.62
C GLN A 48 146.15 51.88 34.67
N ALA A 49 146.39 52.71 33.66
CA ALA A 49 145.36 53.05 32.68
C ALA A 49 144.96 51.85 31.81
N GLU A 50 145.93 51.00 31.46
CA GLU A 50 145.69 49.74 30.74
C GLU A 50 144.70 48.83 31.49
N GLN A 51 144.90 48.69 32.81
CA GLN A 51 144.06 47.85 33.65
C GLN A 51 142.60 48.37 33.74
N ALA A 52 142.41 49.69 33.72
CA ALA A 52 141.08 50.30 33.74
C ALA A 52 140.26 50.00 32.48
N VAL A 53 140.90 49.98 31.30
CA VAL A 53 140.25 49.61 30.03
C VAL A 53 139.79 48.16 30.04
N LEU A 54 140.67 47.26 30.46
CA LEU A 54 140.37 45.83 30.51
C LEU A 54 139.19 45.50 31.45
N SER A 55 139.01 46.23 32.54
CA SER A 55 137.83 46.08 33.41
C SER A 55 136.55 46.61 32.77
N ALA A 56 136.60 47.73 32.06
CA ALA A 56 135.42 48.29 31.38
C ALA A 56 134.95 47.38 30.22
N LEU A 57 135.88 46.73 29.51
CA LEU A 57 135.56 45.78 28.44
C LEU A 57 134.82 44.55 28.97
N ARG A 58 135.21 44.00 30.12
CA ARG A 58 134.48 42.90 30.78
C ARG A 58 133.02 43.23 31.08
N GLY A 59 132.70 44.49 31.38
CA GLY A 59 131.31 44.94 31.59
C GLY A 59 130.44 44.94 30.32
N LEU A 60 131.04 44.74 29.15
CA LEU A 60 130.36 44.68 27.86
C LEU A 60 130.37 43.28 27.24
N GLU A 61 131.00 42.29 27.89
CA GLU A 61 131.16 40.94 27.35
C GLU A 61 129.81 40.33 26.94
N GLY A 62 129.70 39.85 25.70
CA GLY A 62 128.44 39.36 25.11
C GLY A 62 127.59 40.39 24.37
N SER A 63 127.90 41.69 24.48
CA SER A 63 127.28 42.74 23.66
C SER A 63 128.03 42.97 22.33
N PRO A 64 127.34 43.43 21.26
CA PRO A 64 127.99 43.80 20.00
C PRO A 64 129.11 44.84 20.16
N GLU A 65 128.97 45.75 21.14
CA GLU A 65 129.88 46.86 21.37
C GLU A 65 131.20 46.47 22.06
N HIS A 66 131.29 45.28 22.65
CA HIS A 66 132.53 44.78 23.28
C HIS A 66 133.71 44.74 22.29
N LYS A 67 133.45 44.24 21.08
CA LYS A 67 134.46 44.08 20.04
C LYS A 67 135.04 45.44 19.61
N PHE A 68 134.17 46.44 19.43
CA PHE A 68 134.55 47.78 19.02
C PHE A 68 135.58 48.41 19.99
N PHE A 69 135.28 48.41 21.29
CA PHE A 69 136.17 49.02 22.28
C PHE A 69 137.47 48.22 22.52
N ASN A 70 137.44 46.89 22.32
CA ASN A 70 138.62 46.04 22.46
C ASN A 70 139.64 46.29 21.34
N ASP A 71 139.18 46.55 20.12
CA ASP A 71 140.06 46.85 18.99
C ASP A 71 140.72 48.24 19.15
N GLU A 72 139.99 49.26 19.62
CA GLU A 72 140.56 50.58 19.98
C GLU A 72 141.68 50.42 21.00
N TYR A 73 141.45 49.61 22.05
CA TYR A 73 142.41 49.33 23.10
C TYR A 73 143.71 48.68 22.56
N LEU A 74 143.60 47.60 21.79
CA LEU A 74 144.76 46.88 21.27
C LEU A 74 145.62 47.74 20.35
N ASN A 75 145.02 48.65 19.58
CA ASN A 75 145.74 49.56 18.70
C ASN A 75 146.54 50.61 19.51
N ALA A 76 145.91 51.24 20.50
CA ALA A 76 146.56 52.21 21.37
C ALA A 76 147.76 51.59 22.12
N LYS A 77 147.64 50.33 22.53
CA LYS A 77 148.72 49.55 23.16
C LYS A 77 149.92 49.38 22.24
N ARG A 78 149.71 48.90 21.02
CA ARG A 78 150.79 48.66 20.04
C ARG A 78 151.57 49.94 19.72
N MET A 79 150.86 51.05 19.51
CA MET A 79 151.47 52.34 19.20
C MET A 79 152.35 52.85 20.34
N SER A 80 151.89 52.70 21.58
CA SER A 80 152.62 53.15 22.77
C SER A 80 153.89 52.33 23.01
N GLU A 81 153.83 51.01 22.83
CA GLU A 81 154.97 50.10 23.01
C GLU A 81 156.04 50.25 21.92
N ALA A 82 155.64 50.49 20.67
CA ALA A 82 156.58 50.65 19.55
C ALA A 82 157.41 51.95 19.66
N ASN A 83 156.79 53.04 20.11
CA ASN A 83 157.43 54.35 20.15
C ASN A 83 158.13 54.67 21.48
N GLY A 84 157.93 53.84 22.52
CA GLY A 84 158.47 54.08 23.86
C GLY A 84 157.85 55.29 24.59
N THR A 85 156.73 55.81 24.09
CA THR A 85 156.04 57.02 24.59
C THR A 85 154.90 56.65 25.56
N PHE A 86 155.24 56.22 26.77
CA PHE A 86 154.26 55.68 27.74
C PHE A 86 153.28 56.72 28.32
N VAL A 87 153.68 57.99 28.40
CA VAL A 87 152.79 59.07 28.86
C VAL A 87 151.63 59.31 27.89
N GLY A 88 151.90 59.23 26.57
CA GLY A 88 150.86 59.36 25.54
C GLY A 88 149.83 58.23 25.64
N GLY A 89 150.29 56.98 25.72
CA GLY A 89 149.42 55.80 25.82
C GLY A 89 148.51 55.78 27.05
N THR A 90 148.92 56.40 28.15
CA THR A 90 148.11 56.50 29.38
C THR A 90 146.79 57.24 29.14
N LYS A 91 146.82 58.34 28.37
CA LYS A 91 145.62 59.14 28.08
C LYS A 91 144.64 58.40 27.19
N ASP A 92 145.16 57.69 26.18
CA ASP A 92 144.32 56.95 25.23
C ASP A 92 143.52 55.86 25.94
N PHE A 93 144.18 55.08 26.81
CA PHE A 93 143.49 54.07 27.63
C PHE A 93 142.40 54.67 28.53
N GLN A 94 142.67 55.77 29.23
CA GLN A 94 141.66 56.39 30.10
C GLN A 94 140.39 56.83 29.36
N ASN A 95 140.51 57.27 28.11
CA ASN A 95 139.37 57.68 27.29
C ASN A 95 138.53 56.47 26.84
N ILE A 96 139.18 55.38 26.43
CA ILE A 96 138.51 54.15 26.00
C ILE A 96 137.67 53.57 27.15
N ALA A 97 138.26 53.45 28.35
CA ALA A 97 137.58 52.90 29.53
C ALA A 97 136.28 53.65 29.87
N ARG A 98 136.30 54.99 29.79
CA ARG A 98 135.16 55.84 30.14
C ARG A 98 133.97 55.68 29.19
N ARG A 99 134.25 55.48 27.89
CA ARG A 99 133.21 55.29 26.87
C ARG A 99 132.55 53.92 26.99
N ALA A 100 133.33 52.86 27.20
CA ALA A 100 132.80 51.51 27.37
C ALA A 100 131.81 51.40 28.56
N LEU A 101 132.13 52.01 29.70
CA LEU A 101 131.27 52.00 30.89
C LEU A 101 129.87 52.61 30.69
N ARG A 102 129.74 53.67 29.90
CA ARG A 102 128.44 54.32 29.64
C ARG A 102 127.50 53.42 28.85
N GLN A 103 128.03 52.63 27.92
CA GLN A 103 127.22 51.75 27.08
C GLN A 103 126.60 50.60 27.88
N GLY A 104 127.34 50.03 28.84
CA GLY A 104 126.85 48.93 29.67
C GLY A 104 125.60 49.31 30.49
N VAL A 105 125.50 50.56 30.96
CA VAL A 105 124.35 51.05 31.74
C VAL A 105 123.08 51.17 30.88
N ALA A 106 123.20 51.50 29.60
CA ALA A 106 122.05 51.63 28.71
C ALA A 106 121.38 50.29 28.41
N ASN A 107 122.17 49.22 28.26
CA ASN A 107 121.66 47.88 27.95
C ASN A 107 120.80 47.31 29.10
N ALA A 108 121.22 47.50 30.36
CA ALA A 108 120.48 47.01 31.53
C ALA A 108 119.07 47.62 31.72
N ARG A 109 118.80 48.82 31.18
CA ARG A 109 117.47 49.44 31.28
C ARG A 109 116.43 48.80 30.36
N LYS A 110 116.82 48.35 29.15
CA LYS A 110 115.88 47.78 28.16
C LYS A 110 115.33 46.41 28.57
N GLU A 111 116.13 45.56 29.22
CA GLU A 111 115.66 44.24 29.67
C GLU A 111 114.58 44.31 30.76
N LYS A 112 114.63 45.32 31.63
CA LYS A 112 113.68 45.46 32.75
C LYS A 112 112.26 45.81 32.29
N GLU A 113 112.11 46.64 31.25
CA GLU A 113 110.79 47.05 30.71
C GLU A 113 110.06 45.92 29.97
N GLY A 114 110.77 44.98 29.36
CA GLY A 114 110.16 43.83 28.67
C GLY A 114 109.45 42.85 29.61
N GLY A 115 109.98 42.66 30.83
CA GLY A 115 109.42 41.71 31.81
C GLY A 115 108.11 42.16 32.48
N GLU A 116 107.87 43.46 32.61
CA GLU A 116 106.67 43.99 33.27
C GLU A 116 105.42 43.92 32.36
N LYS A 117 105.58 44.11 31.04
CA LYS A 117 104.49 44.05 30.07
C LYS A 117 103.83 42.66 29.98
N ALA A 118 104.62 41.59 30.09
CA ALA A 118 104.11 40.22 30.01
C ALA A 118 103.21 39.85 31.20
N LYS A 119 103.53 40.34 32.42
CA LYS A 119 102.73 40.07 33.62
C LYS A 119 101.36 40.75 33.58
N LEU A 120 101.27 41.93 32.96
CA LEU A 120 100.00 42.66 32.82
C LEU A 120 99.00 41.88 31.96
N ALA A 121 99.45 41.34 30.81
CA ALA A 121 98.61 40.58 29.89
C ALA A 121 98.03 39.29 30.54
N ASP A 122 98.84 38.55 31.30
CA ASP A 122 98.39 37.33 31.99
C ASP A 122 97.30 37.63 33.04
N GLY A 123 97.40 38.78 33.74
CA GLY A 123 96.41 39.20 34.73
C GLY A 123 95.00 39.46 34.16
N TYR A 124 94.90 40.04 32.97
CA TYR A 124 93.60 40.29 32.32
C TYR A 124 93.01 39.02 31.69
N TYR A 125 93.85 38.12 31.17
CA TYR A 125 93.41 36.83 30.64
C TYR A 125 92.65 36.00 31.69
N ARG A 126 93.18 35.90 32.91
CA ARG A 126 92.53 35.16 34.01
C ARG A 126 91.19 35.74 34.42
N LYS A 127 91.02 37.07 34.41
CA LYS A 127 89.75 37.73 34.73
C LYS A 127 88.65 37.39 33.71
N LEU A 128 89.00 37.34 32.43
CA LEU A 128 88.06 36.97 31.36
C LEU A 128 87.67 35.50 31.43
N GLN A 129 88.63 34.62 31.70
CA GLN A 129 88.39 33.18 31.80
C GLN A 129 87.44 32.83 32.97
N ALA A 130 87.62 33.47 34.14
CA ALA A 130 86.74 33.28 35.28
C ALA A 130 85.28 33.70 34.98
N ALA A 131 85.09 34.81 34.24
CA ALA A 131 83.75 35.31 33.90
C ALA A 131 83.00 34.40 32.91
N VAL A 132 83.69 33.71 32.00
CA VAL A 132 83.07 32.73 31.08
C VAL A 132 82.62 31.48 31.82
N SER A 133 83.45 30.97 32.74
CA SER A 133 83.15 29.71 33.45
C SER A 133 81.96 29.80 34.41
N GLU A 134 81.63 30.98 34.93
CA GLU A 134 80.43 31.17 35.77
C GLU A 134 79.10 31.01 35.00
N ASP A 135 79.08 31.31 33.70
CA ASP A 135 77.83 31.37 32.91
C ASP A 135 77.45 30.05 32.23
N GLU A 136 78.42 29.15 32.04
CA GLU A 136 78.27 27.91 31.26
C GLU A 136 77.13 26.98 31.76
N PRO A 137 76.89 26.79 33.08
CA PRO A 137 75.81 25.92 33.56
C PRO A 137 74.40 26.43 33.23
N ALA A 138 74.18 27.74 33.35
CA ALA A 138 72.86 28.34 33.13
C ALA A 138 72.42 28.27 31.66
N LEU A 139 73.38 28.39 30.74
CA LEU A 139 73.10 28.27 29.30
C LEU A 139 72.78 26.82 28.91
N LYS A 140 73.50 25.82 29.46
CA LYS A 140 73.25 24.40 29.17
C LYS A 140 71.89 23.90 29.68
N GLU A 141 71.45 24.35 30.86
CA GLU A 141 70.12 23.98 31.39
C GLU A 141 68.99 24.49 30.46
N LEU A 142 69.17 25.67 29.89
CA LEU A 142 68.20 26.31 29.02
C LEU A 142 68.14 25.61 27.64
N GLU A 143 69.28 25.22 27.09
CA GLU A 143 69.36 24.39 25.87
C GLU A 143 68.59 23.07 26.03
N ALA A 144 68.80 22.35 27.15
CA ALA A 144 68.11 21.08 27.41
C ALA A 144 66.57 21.24 27.51
N LYS A 145 66.09 22.33 28.10
CA LYS A 145 64.65 22.63 28.21
C LYS A 145 64.02 22.94 26.84
N VAL A 146 64.74 23.64 25.97
CA VAL A 146 64.27 23.94 24.61
C VAL A 146 64.22 22.68 23.74
N GLU A 147 65.21 21.80 23.84
CA GLU A 147 65.21 20.50 23.12
C GLU A 147 64.05 19.59 23.55
N GLY A 148 63.72 19.55 24.85
CA GLY A 148 62.56 18.80 25.35
C GLY A 148 61.21 19.29 24.81
N LEU A 149 61.06 20.60 24.58
CA LEU A 149 59.85 21.19 23.98
C LEU A 149 59.75 20.93 22.48
N ALA A 150 60.88 20.89 21.75
CA ALA A 150 60.91 20.57 20.33
C ALA A 150 60.50 19.10 20.03
N LEU A 151 60.74 18.18 20.96
CA LEU A 151 60.24 16.79 20.86
C LEU A 151 58.71 16.70 20.98
N LEU A 152 58.09 17.57 21.79
CA LEU A 152 56.63 17.67 21.91
C LEU A 152 55.98 18.31 20.67
N ASP A 153 56.68 19.20 19.95
CA ASP A 153 56.24 19.78 18.67
C ASP A 153 56.01 18.70 17.61
N ALA A 154 56.94 17.74 17.48
CA ALA A 154 56.84 16.65 16.51
C ALA A 154 55.59 15.76 16.68
N GLU A 155 55.04 15.66 17.89
CA GLU A 155 53.85 14.85 18.20
C GLU A 155 52.54 15.67 18.18
N SER A 156 52.61 17.01 18.25
CA SER A 156 51.44 17.89 18.46
C SER A 156 51.22 19.00 17.43
N GLY A 157 52.18 19.24 16.52
CA GLY A 157 52.04 20.13 15.36
C GLY A 157 52.06 21.63 15.67
N LEU A 158 52.99 22.10 16.50
CA LEU A 158 53.04 23.46 17.05
C LEU A 158 54.34 24.18 16.63
N GLN A 159 54.29 25.09 15.65
CA GLN A 159 55.47 25.87 15.22
C GLN A 159 56.21 26.54 16.39
N VAL A 160 57.37 25.99 16.77
CA VAL A 160 58.33 26.66 17.66
C VAL A 160 59.12 27.68 16.84
N PRO A 161 59.27 28.95 17.30
CA PRO A 161 60.03 29.97 16.55
C PRO A 161 61.51 29.60 16.38
N ASP A 162 62.07 29.87 15.20
CA ASP A 162 63.51 29.76 14.90
C ASP A 162 64.35 30.49 15.98
N THR A 163 65.18 29.74 16.71
CA THR A 163 65.72 30.18 17.99
C THR A 163 66.79 31.29 17.85
N PRO A 164 66.55 32.51 18.40
CA PRO A 164 67.55 33.60 18.42
C PRO A 164 68.79 33.33 19.30
N PHE A 165 68.81 32.20 20.02
CA PHE A 165 69.76 31.92 21.12
C PHE A 165 71.07 31.28 20.67
N ALA A 166 71.04 30.37 19.69
CA ALA A 166 72.26 29.79 19.11
C ALA A 166 73.15 30.89 18.49
N GLN A 167 72.52 31.87 17.83
CA GLN A 167 73.18 33.04 17.26
C GLN A 167 73.78 33.94 18.36
N ALA A 168 73.05 34.18 19.45
CA ALA A 168 73.52 35.01 20.57
C ALA A 168 74.70 34.38 21.33
N HIS A 169 74.72 33.06 21.50
CA HIS A 169 75.84 32.34 22.10
C HIS A 169 77.09 32.41 21.22
N ALA A 170 76.95 32.14 19.92
CA ALA A 170 78.04 32.25 18.95
C ALA A 170 78.66 33.67 18.91
N ASP A 171 77.83 34.71 18.97
CA ASP A 171 78.28 36.11 19.01
C ASP A 171 79.08 36.44 20.28
N LEU A 172 78.73 35.85 21.43
CA LEU A 172 79.43 36.05 22.70
C LEU A 172 80.79 35.35 22.70
N THR A 173 80.84 34.11 22.20
CA THR A 173 82.08 33.35 22.02
C THR A 173 83.04 34.05 21.05
N ALA A 174 82.54 34.54 19.91
CA ALA A 174 83.35 35.26 18.93
C ALA A 174 83.96 36.55 19.53
N GLN A 175 83.20 37.24 20.39
CA GLN A 175 83.68 38.46 21.04
C GLN A 175 84.68 38.19 22.16
N TYR A 176 84.50 37.12 22.95
CA TYR A 176 85.50 36.66 23.91
C TYR A 176 86.87 36.45 23.24
N TYR A 177 86.90 35.76 22.10
CA TYR A 177 88.12 35.57 21.32
C TYR A 177 88.68 36.88 20.72
N ASN A 178 87.81 37.82 20.31
CA ASN A 178 88.25 39.14 19.85
C ASN A 178 88.92 39.96 20.97
N VAL A 179 88.40 39.90 22.19
CA VAL A 179 88.98 40.62 23.35
C VAL A 179 90.33 40.04 23.74
N ILE A 180 90.48 38.71 23.72
CA ILE A 180 91.78 38.04 23.93
C ILE A 180 92.79 38.46 22.86
N ARG A 181 92.38 38.52 21.59
CA ARG A 181 93.27 38.96 20.49
C ARG A 181 93.75 40.40 20.68
N LYS A 182 92.84 41.33 20.99
CA LYS A 182 93.17 42.73 21.29
C LYS A 182 94.12 42.84 22.49
N ALA A 183 93.95 42.01 23.52
CA ALA A 183 94.85 41.98 24.67
C ALA A 183 96.30 41.62 24.26
N VAL A 184 96.48 40.65 23.36
CA VAL A 184 97.80 40.30 22.83
C VAL A 184 98.41 41.44 22.01
N GLU A 185 97.62 42.08 21.14
CA GLU A 185 98.07 43.20 20.30
C GLU A 185 98.52 44.42 21.13
N ASN A 186 97.80 44.72 22.22
CA ASN A 186 98.07 45.86 23.09
C ASN A 186 99.37 45.73 23.90
N THR A 187 100.00 44.55 23.98
CA THR A 187 101.32 44.38 24.62
C THR A 187 102.46 45.12 23.89
N LYS A 188 102.22 45.55 22.65
CA LYS A 188 103.16 46.34 21.84
C LYS A 188 103.19 47.83 22.23
N LEU A 189 102.22 48.29 23.03
CA LEU A 189 102.11 49.69 23.46
C LEU A 189 103.04 50.00 24.66
N PRO A 190 103.29 51.28 24.98
CA PRO A 190 103.80 51.69 26.29
C PRO A 190 102.91 51.16 27.43
N ILE A 191 103.50 50.91 28.61
CA ILE A 191 102.83 50.18 29.71
C ILE A 191 101.49 50.80 30.11
N GLU A 192 101.40 52.13 30.18
CA GLU A 192 100.15 52.79 30.62
C GLU A 192 99.05 52.78 29.55
N ASP A 193 99.42 52.91 28.28
CA ASP A 193 98.47 52.81 27.18
C ASP A 193 97.91 51.38 27.06
N ALA A 194 98.76 50.37 27.30
CA ALA A 194 98.35 48.96 27.32
C ALA A 194 97.32 48.68 28.43
N LYS A 195 97.50 49.28 29.61
CA LYS A 195 96.59 49.11 30.75
C LYS A 195 95.20 49.68 30.46
N GLN A 196 95.13 50.92 29.95
CA GLN A 196 93.85 51.58 29.66
C GLN A 196 93.09 50.89 28.51
N ALA A 197 93.80 50.45 27.48
CA ALA A 197 93.19 49.72 26.36
C ALA A 197 92.63 48.34 26.80
N MET A 198 93.31 47.64 27.72
CA MET A 198 92.83 46.37 28.27
C MET A 198 91.59 46.53 29.17
N GLU A 199 91.53 47.57 30.02
CA GLU A 199 90.35 47.83 30.86
C GLU A 199 89.09 48.11 30.04
N THR A 200 89.24 48.87 28.95
CA THR A 200 88.13 49.20 28.05
C THR A 200 87.54 47.94 27.40
N ALA A 201 88.41 47.05 26.89
CA ALA A 201 87.96 45.82 26.22
C ALA A 201 87.24 44.84 27.17
N VAL A 202 87.68 44.75 28.43
CA VAL A 202 86.98 43.92 29.44
C VAL A 202 85.62 44.52 29.80
N SER A 203 85.51 45.85 29.92
CA SER A 203 84.24 46.53 30.21
C SER A 203 83.20 46.31 29.11
N GLU A 204 83.61 46.37 27.84
CA GLU A 204 82.74 46.10 26.68
C GLU A 204 82.19 44.66 26.71
N TYR A 205 83.05 43.67 27.02
CA TYR A 205 82.65 42.28 27.16
C TYR A 205 81.61 42.08 28.28
N MET A 206 81.87 42.64 29.47
CA MET A 206 80.98 42.50 30.63
C MET A 206 79.60 43.13 30.40
N THR A 207 79.53 44.24 29.65
CA THR A 207 78.27 44.91 29.32
C THR A 207 77.39 44.03 28.42
N LYS A 208 77.99 43.41 27.39
CA LYS A 208 77.24 42.53 26.49
C LYS A 208 76.86 41.20 27.13
N ARG A 209 77.74 40.64 27.99
CA ARG A 209 77.42 39.48 28.84
C ARG A 209 76.12 39.69 29.61
N LYS A 210 75.99 40.83 30.31
CA LYS A 210 74.80 41.16 31.10
C LYS A 210 73.52 41.22 30.27
N ALA A 211 73.59 41.72 29.03
CA ALA A 211 72.44 41.79 28.14
C ALA A 211 71.98 40.40 27.66
N VAL A 212 72.89 39.46 27.41
CA VAL A 212 72.54 38.10 27.00
C VAL A 212 71.97 37.28 28.16
N MET A 213 72.55 37.38 29.35
CA MET A 213 72.01 36.71 30.54
C MET A 213 70.59 37.20 30.90
N ALA A 214 70.31 38.50 30.76
CA ALA A 214 68.96 39.03 30.96
C ALA A 214 67.92 38.51 29.94
N LYS A 215 68.34 38.28 28.68
CA LYS A 215 67.47 37.66 27.66
C LYS A 215 67.21 36.18 27.95
N ALA A 216 68.20 35.45 28.44
CA ALA A 216 68.06 34.05 28.85
C ALA A 216 67.08 33.89 30.03
N GLU A 217 67.19 34.73 31.07
CA GLU A 217 66.26 34.71 32.22
C GLU A 217 64.80 35.01 31.83
N ALA A 218 64.57 35.89 30.86
CA ALA A 218 63.23 36.17 30.36
C ALA A 218 62.60 34.97 29.65
N ALA A 219 63.39 34.26 28.83
CA ALA A 219 62.91 33.08 28.09
C ALA A 219 62.54 31.90 29.01
N LEU A 220 63.25 31.71 30.14
CA LEU A 220 62.92 30.68 31.14
C LEU A 220 61.53 30.87 31.79
N LYS A 221 61.00 32.09 31.82
CA LYS A 221 59.64 32.34 32.34
C LYS A 221 58.54 31.90 31.39
N ASP A 222 58.76 31.99 30.07
CA ASP A 222 57.79 31.54 29.07
C ASP A 222 57.72 30.00 28.97
N THR A 223 58.82 29.29 29.26
CA THR A 223 58.83 27.81 29.22
C THR A 223 57.93 27.14 30.28
N ALA A 224 57.72 27.77 31.45
CA ALA A 224 56.84 27.22 32.48
C ALA A 224 55.35 27.21 32.08
N ALA A 225 54.93 28.17 31.23
CA ALA A 225 53.58 28.19 30.68
C ALA A 225 53.36 27.08 29.62
N LEU A 226 54.43 26.70 28.92
CA LEU A 226 54.41 25.62 27.92
C LEU A 226 54.34 24.22 28.55
N GLU A 227 54.96 24.00 29.72
CA GLU A 227 54.84 22.72 30.45
C GLU A 227 53.40 22.43 30.91
N VAL A 228 52.67 23.45 31.39
CA VAL A 228 51.25 23.31 31.76
C VAL A 228 50.37 22.97 30.55
N LEU A 229 50.70 23.53 29.38
CA LEU A 229 50.01 23.22 28.12
C LEU A 229 50.32 21.78 27.65
N ALA A 230 51.56 21.33 27.79
CA ALA A 230 51.99 19.97 27.41
C ALA A 230 51.31 18.89 28.26
N GLU A 231 51.19 19.11 29.58
CA GLU A 231 50.51 18.16 30.47
C GLU A 231 49.01 18.07 30.16
N ALA A 232 48.36 19.19 29.85
CA ALA A 232 46.95 19.19 29.46
C ALA A 232 46.70 18.42 28.14
N MET A 233 47.64 18.49 27.18
CA MET A 233 47.55 17.82 25.88
C MET A 233 47.75 16.30 25.95
N ARG A 234 48.47 15.77 26.96
CA ARG A 234 48.60 14.31 27.18
C ARG A 234 47.27 13.60 27.41
N LYS A 235 46.25 14.31 27.92
CA LYS A 235 44.91 13.78 28.20
C LYS A 235 43.94 13.84 27.01
N ALA A 236 44.34 14.43 25.89
CA ALA A 236 43.49 14.55 24.71
C ALA A 236 43.04 13.20 24.10
N PRO A 237 43.89 12.15 24.01
CA PRO A 237 43.45 10.86 23.46
C PRO A 237 42.37 10.17 24.31
N GLU A 238 42.55 10.16 25.64
CA GLU A 238 41.58 9.60 26.58
C GLU A 238 40.23 10.32 26.48
N PHE A 239 40.24 11.66 26.38
CA PHE A 239 39.03 12.46 26.20
C PHE A 239 38.31 12.13 24.89
N ARG A 240 39.03 12.03 23.77
CA ARG A 240 38.43 11.71 22.47
C ARG A 240 37.80 10.34 22.43
N GLN A 241 38.43 9.34 23.05
CA GLN A 241 37.86 7.99 23.16
C GLN A 241 36.55 8.01 23.97
N LEU A 242 36.55 8.64 25.14
CA LEU A 242 35.34 8.73 25.97
C LEU A 242 34.23 9.54 25.27
N MET A 243 34.59 10.57 24.49
CA MET A 243 33.63 11.33 23.67
C MET A 243 32.94 10.46 22.63
N GLN A 244 33.67 9.55 21.97
CA GLN A 244 33.09 8.61 21.01
C GLN A 244 32.13 7.63 21.69
N GLU A 245 32.51 7.06 22.84
CA GLU A 245 31.60 6.19 23.62
C GLU A 245 30.32 6.92 24.03
N CYS A 246 30.47 8.17 24.48
CA CYS A 246 29.33 9.01 24.84
C CYS A 246 28.45 9.36 23.63
N GLN A 247 29.05 9.55 22.45
CA GLN A 247 28.32 9.82 21.21
C GLN A 247 27.41 8.65 20.83
N VAL A 248 27.90 7.41 20.94
CA VAL A 248 27.07 6.21 20.69
C VAL A 248 25.84 6.18 21.59
N ILE A 249 26.01 6.50 22.89
CA ILE A 249 24.88 6.55 23.83
C ILE A 249 23.90 7.68 23.47
N ALA A 250 24.41 8.85 23.05
CA ALA A 250 23.56 9.95 22.64
C ALA A 250 22.75 9.63 21.38
N ASP A 251 23.38 8.95 20.41
CA ASP A 251 22.74 8.54 19.16
C ASP A 251 21.66 7.47 19.44
N ASP A 252 21.94 6.47 20.28
CA ASP A 252 20.94 5.49 20.74
C ASP A 252 19.71 6.18 21.36
N LEU A 253 19.91 7.18 22.24
CA LEU A 253 18.81 7.90 22.87
C LEU A 253 17.95 8.69 21.86
N ILE A 254 18.55 9.19 20.78
CA ILE A 254 17.84 9.90 19.70
C ILE A 254 17.06 8.90 18.85
N ASP A 255 17.70 7.83 18.42
CA ASP A 255 17.08 6.77 17.62
C ASP A 255 15.91 6.11 18.38
N TRP A 256 15.99 6.08 19.71
CA TRP A 256 14.92 5.56 20.58
C TRP A 256 13.84 6.60 20.93
N GLU A 257 13.97 7.84 20.41
CA GLU A 257 13.07 8.97 20.62
C GLU A 257 12.84 9.32 22.11
N VAL A 258 13.89 9.27 22.94
CA VAL A 258 13.78 9.62 24.36
C VAL A 258 13.54 11.13 24.53
N GLU A 259 12.58 11.52 25.36
CA GLU A 259 12.09 12.91 25.57
C GLU A 259 13.20 13.96 25.82
N LYS A 260 14.37 13.55 26.30
CA LYS A 260 15.53 14.42 26.60
C LYS A 260 16.77 14.17 25.71
N ALA A 261 16.68 13.35 24.68
CA ALA A 261 17.81 12.97 23.83
C ALA A 261 18.52 14.19 23.22
N GLY A 262 17.76 15.17 22.71
CA GLY A 262 18.32 16.41 22.17
C GLY A 262 19.07 17.25 23.21
N ALA A 263 18.66 17.20 24.49
CA ALA A 263 19.38 17.88 25.58
C ALA A 263 20.71 17.16 25.90
N PHE A 264 20.73 15.83 25.89
CA PHE A 264 21.95 15.04 26.06
C PHE A 264 22.95 15.30 24.93
N GLN A 265 22.50 15.28 23.67
CA GLN A 265 23.36 15.55 22.51
C GLN A 265 23.93 16.97 22.53
N LYS A 266 23.10 17.97 22.88
CA LYS A 266 23.56 19.34 23.04
C LYS A 266 24.61 19.47 24.15
N ALA A 267 24.36 18.88 25.32
CA ALA A 267 25.31 18.91 26.44
C ALA A 267 26.64 18.23 26.07
N LEU A 268 26.61 17.11 25.36
CA LEU A 268 27.81 16.41 24.88
C LEU A 268 28.62 17.29 23.92
N ARG A 269 27.96 17.92 22.95
CA ARG A 269 28.58 18.88 22.03
C ARG A 269 29.21 20.06 22.77
N ASP A 270 28.51 20.61 23.76
CA ASP A 270 29.01 21.74 24.55
C ASP A 270 30.26 21.37 25.37
N ILE A 271 30.31 20.16 25.94
CA ILE A 271 31.51 19.62 26.61
C ILE A 271 32.68 19.51 25.64
N GLY A 272 32.47 18.96 24.45
CA GLY A 272 33.50 18.85 23.41
C GLY A 272 34.05 20.21 22.97
N ILE A 273 33.18 21.18 22.68
CA ILE A 273 33.57 22.55 22.30
C ILE A 273 34.37 23.21 23.44
N LYS A 274 33.94 23.03 24.69
CA LYS A 274 34.60 23.63 25.84
C LYS A 274 36.00 23.03 26.09
N ALA A 275 36.15 21.71 25.93
CA ALA A 275 37.43 21.03 26.04
C ALA A 275 38.43 21.53 24.99
N GLU A 276 38.01 21.60 23.71
CA GLU A 276 38.86 22.06 22.61
C GLU A 276 39.26 23.54 22.76
N LYS A 277 38.33 24.42 23.18
CA LYS A 277 38.62 25.85 23.39
C LYS A 277 39.55 26.11 24.56
N SER A 278 39.37 25.39 25.67
CA SER A 278 40.14 25.61 26.90
C SER A 278 41.44 24.82 26.95
N ARG A 279 41.60 23.81 26.08
CA ARG A 279 42.67 22.80 26.11
C ARG A 279 42.82 22.11 27.47
N ARG A 280 41.76 22.10 28.30
CA ARG A 280 41.72 21.43 29.63
C ARG A 280 40.95 20.11 29.55
N TYR A 281 41.57 19.12 28.88
CA TYR A 281 40.97 17.80 28.69
C TYR A 281 40.80 17.03 30.01
N ASP A 282 41.66 17.29 31.01
CA ASP A 282 41.61 16.73 32.35
C ASP A 282 40.32 17.09 33.12
N LEU A 283 39.92 18.36 33.09
CA LEU A 283 38.71 18.83 33.77
C LEU A 283 37.45 18.31 33.07
N GLU A 284 37.44 18.37 31.73
CA GLU A 284 36.27 17.96 30.97
C GLU A 284 36.11 16.44 30.89
N LEU A 285 37.16 15.64 31.10
CA LEU A 285 37.05 14.19 31.32
C LEU A 285 36.13 13.86 32.50
N VAL A 286 36.22 14.61 33.61
CA VAL A 286 35.33 14.41 34.78
C VAL A 286 33.90 14.79 34.45
N THR A 287 33.69 15.90 33.73
CA THR A 287 32.36 16.32 33.27
C THR A 287 31.74 15.26 32.35
N LEU A 288 32.53 14.75 31.41
CA LEU A 288 32.12 13.75 30.44
C LEU A 288 31.80 12.40 31.10
N GLY A 289 32.57 11.99 32.11
CA GLY A 289 32.26 10.80 32.91
C GLY A 289 30.92 10.91 33.66
N LYS A 290 30.60 12.08 34.22
CA LYS A 290 29.29 12.32 34.85
C LYS A 290 28.15 12.33 33.83
N TRP A 291 28.38 12.93 32.67
CA TRP A 291 27.43 12.90 31.55
C TRP A 291 27.13 11.45 31.15
N LYS A 292 28.17 10.60 31.00
CA LYS A 292 28.03 9.19 30.62
C LYS A 292 27.12 8.43 31.57
N VAL A 293 27.34 8.55 32.89
CA VAL A 293 26.51 7.88 33.91
C VAL A 293 25.03 8.30 33.81
N GLN A 294 24.76 9.59 33.57
CA GLN A 294 23.38 10.07 33.43
C GLN A 294 22.72 9.57 32.15
N ALA A 295 23.46 9.57 31.04
CA ALA A 295 22.98 9.10 29.75
C ALA A 295 22.76 7.57 29.75
N GLU A 296 23.65 6.79 30.35
CA GLU A 296 23.50 5.33 30.53
C GLU A 296 22.29 4.98 31.40
N LYS A 297 22.05 5.76 32.46
CA LYS A 297 20.84 5.59 33.27
C LYS A 297 19.59 5.86 32.44
N ALA A 298 19.55 6.97 31.70
CA ALA A 298 18.42 7.30 30.83
C ALA A 298 18.18 6.21 29.76
N ARG A 299 19.26 5.65 29.20
CA ARG A 299 19.21 4.55 28.24
C ARG A 299 18.63 3.29 28.87
N THR A 300 19.10 2.90 30.04
CA THR A 300 18.58 1.73 30.79
C THR A 300 17.11 1.90 31.17
N ASP A 301 16.72 3.09 31.65
CA ASP A 301 15.33 3.40 32.00
C ASP A 301 14.41 3.35 30.77
N ALA A 302 14.87 3.90 29.64
CA ALA A 302 14.19 3.82 28.34
C ALA A 302 14.04 2.37 27.87
N GLU A 303 15.11 1.59 27.92
CA GLU A 303 15.11 0.17 27.58
C GLU A 303 14.08 -0.64 28.41
N ALA A 304 14.05 -0.43 29.73
CA ALA A 304 13.08 -1.09 30.60
C ALA A 304 11.63 -0.67 30.30
N ALA A 305 11.41 0.61 29.98
CA ALA A 305 10.10 1.12 29.59
C ALA A 305 9.63 0.52 28.25
N PHE A 306 10.52 0.46 27.26
CA PHE A 306 10.28 -0.20 25.98
C PHE A 306 9.91 -1.66 26.19
N ASP A 307 10.75 -2.45 26.88
CA ASP A 307 10.54 -3.89 27.06
C ASP A 307 9.20 -4.18 27.78
N THR A 308 8.81 -3.34 28.75
CA THR A 308 7.53 -3.47 29.46
C THR A 308 6.34 -3.22 28.54
N ALA A 309 6.38 -2.15 27.75
CA ALA A 309 5.30 -1.82 26.82
C ALA A 309 5.26 -2.78 25.61
N ALA A 310 6.42 -3.16 25.07
CA ALA A 310 6.55 -4.16 24.02
C ALA A 310 5.93 -5.50 24.43
N LYS A 311 6.17 -5.97 25.67
CA LYS A 311 5.49 -7.18 26.20
C LYS A 311 3.97 -7.06 26.17
N LYS A 312 3.43 -5.91 26.57
CA LYS A 312 1.96 -5.67 26.53
C LYS A 312 1.44 -5.74 25.09
N HIS A 313 2.14 -5.14 24.14
CA HIS A 313 1.78 -5.19 22.72
C HIS A 313 1.94 -6.59 22.11
N GLN A 314 2.99 -7.33 22.47
CA GLN A 314 3.20 -8.73 22.06
C GLN A 314 2.05 -9.64 22.54
N ILE A 315 1.57 -9.46 23.77
CA ILE A 315 0.40 -10.20 24.27
C ILE A 315 -0.83 -9.89 23.40
N LYS A 316 -1.06 -8.62 23.06
CA LYS A 316 -2.18 -8.22 22.18
C LYS A 316 -2.03 -8.78 20.77
N ILE A 317 -0.82 -8.76 20.19
CA ILE A 317 -0.52 -9.36 18.89
C ILE A 317 -0.77 -10.87 18.91
N ALA A 318 -0.35 -11.58 19.96
CA ALA A 318 -0.60 -13.01 20.10
C ALA A 318 -2.10 -13.33 20.19
N ALA A 319 -2.86 -12.51 20.92
CA ALA A 319 -4.31 -12.61 20.99
C ALA A 319 -4.97 -12.38 19.61
N LEU A 320 -4.57 -11.33 18.88
CA LEU A 320 -5.04 -11.04 17.52
C LEU A 320 -4.70 -12.16 16.53
N THR A 321 -3.48 -12.70 16.61
CA THR A 321 -3.02 -13.80 15.74
C THR A 321 -3.85 -15.07 16.00
N THR A 322 -4.07 -15.38 17.28
CA THR A 322 -4.93 -16.51 17.68
C THR A 322 -6.36 -16.29 17.19
N GLY A 323 -6.91 -15.09 17.38
CA GLY A 323 -8.24 -14.71 16.91
C GLY A 323 -8.40 -14.84 15.39
N LEU A 324 -7.44 -14.31 14.62
CA LEU A 324 -7.40 -14.43 13.16
C LEU A 324 -7.40 -15.90 12.70
N SER A 325 -6.60 -16.75 13.36
CA SER A 325 -6.55 -18.18 13.05
C SER A 325 -7.84 -18.94 13.40
N GLY A 326 -8.61 -18.41 14.36
CA GLY A 326 -9.90 -18.96 14.78
C GLY A 326 -11.06 -18.65 13.83
N LEU A 327 -10.92 -17.64 12.97
CA LEU A 327 -11.97 -17.27 12.00
C LEU A 327 -12.09 -18.33 10.89
N SER A 328 -13.29 -18.86 10.65
CA SER A 328 -13.53 -19.87 9.61
C SER A 328 -13.43 -19.33 8.18
N SER A 329 -13.43 -20.23 7.19
CA SER A 329 -13.42 -19.89 5.76
C SER A 329 -14.64 -19.08 5.28
N LYS A 330 -15.64 -18.84 6.13
CA LYS A 330 -16.87 -18.10 5.80
C LYS A 330 -16.71 -16.58 5.89
N VAL A 331 -15.56 -16.08 6.34
CA VAL A 331 -15.23 -14.65 6.40
C VAL A 331 -14.47 -14.24 5.13
N PRO A 332 -14.75 -13.07 4.52
CA PRO A 332 -14.09 -12.62 3.29
C PRO A 332 -12.55 -12.62 3.39
N ALA A 333 -11.88 -13.22 2.40
CA ALA A 333 -10.43 -13.36 2.38
C ALA A 333 -9.70 -12.00 2.46
N LYS A 334 -10.23 -10.99 1.78
CA LYS A 334 -9.66 -9.63 1.74
C LYS A 334 -9.63 -8.95 3.12
N GLN A 335 -10.64 -9.17 3.96
CA GLN A 335 -10.66 -8.59 5.30
C GLN A 335 -9.73 -9.35 6.27
N LYS A 336 -9.61 -10.67 6.10
CA LYS A 336 -8.61 -11.48 6.80
C LYS A 336 -7.19 -11.04 6.46
N GLU A 337 -6.92 -10.75 5.19
CA GLU A 337 -5.64 -10.24 4.72
C GLU A 337 -5.32 -8.87 5.35
N GLN A 338 -6.28 -7.94 5.40
CA GLN A 338 -6.10 -6.66 6.08
C GLN A 338 -5.73 -6.81 7.56
N LEU A 339 -6.37 -7.74 8.28
CA LEU A 339 -6.02 -8.02 9.68
C LEU A 339 -4.61 -8.64 9.79
N ALA A 340 -4.27 -9.55 8.88
CA ALA A 340 -2.94 -10.17 8.81
C ALA A 340 -1.84 -9.13 8.55
N ASP A 341 -2.07 -8.18 7.64
CA ASP A 341 -1.14 -7.10 7.31
C ASP A 341 -0.91 -6.17 8.51
N LEU A 342 -1.97 -5.82 9.25
CA LEU A 342 -1.86 -5.03 10.48
C LEU A 342 -1.04 -5.76 11.55
N ILE A 343 -1.25 -7.08 11.71
CA ILE A 343 -0.46 -7.91 12.62
C ILE A 343 1.01 -7.98 12.17
N ALA A 344 1.26 -8.11 10.86
CA ALA A 344 2.61 -8.16 10.31
C ALA A 344 3.35 -6.82 10.52
N MET A 345 2.70 -5.69 10.24
CA MET A 345 3.24 -4.35 10.52
C MET A 345 3.54 -4.16 12.01
N ALA A 346 2.63 -4.61 12.89
CA ALA A 346 2.84 -4.52 14.33
C ALA A 346 4.06 -5.33 14.81
N ASN A 347 4.27 -6.53 14.24
CA ASN A 347 5.46 -7.34 14.52
C ASN A 347 6.75 -6.69 14.00
N LEU A 348 6.70 -6.09 12.81
CA LEU A 348 7.84 -5.39 12.22
C LEU A 348 8.30 -4.24 13.12
N VAL A 349 7.37 -3.38 13.56
CA VAL A 349 7.66 -2.24 14.45
C VAL A 349 8.31 -2.68 15.77
N LEU A 350 7.90 -3.83 16.33
CA LEU A 350 8.51 -4.38 17.54
C LEU A 350 9.88 -5.04 17.31
N SER A 351 10.23 -5.33 16.06
CA SER A 351 11.51 -5.95 15.69
C SER A 351 12.58 -4.93 15.27
N GLU A 352 12.18 -3.74 14.81
CA GLU A 352 13.07 -2.66 14.34
C GLU A 352 13.63 -1.78 15.48
N GLY A 353 14.30 -2.39 16.46
CA GLY A 353 14.99 -1.67 17.54
C GLY A 353 14.08 -1.24 18.71
N LYS A 354 14.63 -0.47 19.66
CA LYS A 354 13.96 -0.08 20.91
C LYS A 354 13.35 1.33 20.84
N ASN A 355 12.67 1.65 19.73
CA ASN A 355 12.03 2.95 19.54
C ASN A 355 10.77 3.10 20.42
N ILE A 356 10.86 3.92 21.48
CA ILE A 356 9.75 4.15 22.41
C ILE A 356 8.64 5.00 21.79
N GLY A 357 9.01 5.97 20.94
CA GLY A 357 8.04 6.83 20.26
C GLY A 357 7.12 6.07 19.31
N ALA A 358 7.59 4.96 18.73
CA ALA A 358 6.81 4.08 17.87
C ALA A 358 5.72 3.26 18.62
N LEU A 359 5.83 3.10 19.94
CA LEU A 359 4.92 2.25 20.72
C LEU A 359 3.51 2.86 20.88
N ALA A 360 3.39 4.18 21.00
CA ALA A 360 2.09 4.83 21.13
C ALA A 360 1.24 4.72 19.83
N PRO A 361 1.78 5.02 18.63
CA PRO A 361 1.11 4.75 17.36
C PRO A 361 0.77 3.25 17.17
N LEU A 362 1.67 2.35 17.58
CA LEU A 362 1.43 0.91 17.55
C LEU A 362 0.21 0.51 18.38
N GLY A 363 0.03 1.11 19.57
CA GLY A 363 -1.18 0.92 20.38
C GLY A 363 -2.47 1.22 19.61
N GLY A 364 -2.54 2.37 18.93
CA GLY A 364 -3.70 2.75 18.12
C GLY A 364 -3.92 1.84 16.90
N MET A 365 -2.84 1.33 16.30
CA MET A 365 -2.94 0.33 15.22
C MET A 365 -3.50 -1.01 15.74
N LEU A 366 -3.04 -1.47 16.90
CA LEU A 366 -3.53 -2.70 17.52
C LEU A 366 -4.98 -2.57 17.98
N ASP A 367 -5.44 -1.40 18.40
CA ASP A 367 -6.85 -1.14 18.73
C ASP A 367 -7.75 -1.22 17.49
N LYS A 368 -7.27 -0.73 16.33
CA LYS A 368 -7.97 -0.91 15.05
C LYS A 368 -8.03 -2.38 14.63
N ALA A 369 -6.93 -3.11 14.77
CA ALA A 369 -6.88 -4.54 14.48
C ALA A 369 -7.84 -5.34 15.37
N ASP A 370 -7.95 -4.97 16.65
CA ASP A 370 -8.89 -5.56 17.61
C ASP A 370 -10.35 -5.29 17.24
N THR A 371 -10.66 -4.04 16.85
CA THR A 371 -11.99 -3.67 16.35
C THR A 371 -12.36 -4.48 15.10
N LEU A 372 -11.43 -4.58 14.14
CA LEU A 372 -11.63 -5.37 12.92
C LEU A 372 -11.83 -6.87 13.24
N LEU A 373 -11.08 -7.44 14.20
CA LEU A 373 -11.28 -8.83 14.61
C LEU A 373 -12.68 -9.05 15.21
N VAL A 374 -13.18 -8.12 16.03
CA VAL A 374 -14.54 -8.20 16.58
C VAL A 374 -15.59 -8.14 15.48
N GLU A 375 -15.44 -7.24 14.51
CA GLU A 375 -16.35 -7.13 13.35
C GLU A 375 -16.33 -8.43 12.52
N LEU A 376 -15.17 -9.02 12.28
CA LEU A 376 -15.04 -10.27 11.52
C LEU A 376 -15.67 -11.46 12.26
N SER A 377 -15.50 -11.54 13.58
CA SER A 377 -16.13 -12.56 14.42
C SER A 377 -17.66 -12.42 14.45
N HIS A 378 -18.16 -11.17 14.46
CA HIS A 378 -19.58 -10.91 14.33
C HIS A 378 -20.13 -11.37 12.98
N ALA A 379 -19.46 -10.98 11.89
CA ALA A 379 -19.82 -11.39 10.53
C ALA A 379 -19.81 -12.92 10.36
N GLU A 380 -18.85 -13.62 10.97
CA GLU A 380 -18.80 -15.08 10.98
C GLU A 380 -20.06 -15.70 11.62
N THR A 381 -20.45 -15.20 12.79
CA THR A 381 -21.65 -15.68 13.49
C THR A 381 -22.90 -15.50 12.64
N ILE A 382 -23.00 -14.36 11.95
CA ILE A 382 -24.11 -14.05 11.05
C ILE A 382 -24.09 -14.94 9.81
N ASN A 383 -22.94 -15.15 9.19
CA ASN A 383 -22.79 -16.02 8.03
C ASN A 383 -23.08 -17.49 8.38
N GLN A 384 -22.79 -17.92 9.61
CA GLN A 384 -23.16 -19.25 10.08
C GLN A 384 -24.67 -19.43 10.18
N LYS A 385 -25.38 -18.48 10.82
CA LYS A 385 -26.85 -18.48 10.86
C LYS A 385 -27.48 -18.43 9.46
N THR A 386 -26.91 -17.61 8.58
CA THR A 386 -27.37 -17.49 7.19
C THR A 386 -27.22 -18.82 6.45
N ALA A 387 -26.09 -19.53 6.62
CA ALA A 387 -25.90 -20.85 6.04
C ALA A 387 -26.89 -21.90 6.57
N GLU A 388 -27.25 -21.83 7.86
CA GLU A 388 -28.28 -22.70 8.45
C GLU A 388 -29.66 -22.42 7.83
N LEU A 389 -30.03 -21.15 7.63
CA LEU A 389 -31.27 -20.74 6.97
C LEU A 389 -31.32 -21.20 5.50
N ILE A 390 -30.21 -21.05 4.76
CA ILE A 390 -30.09 -21.56 3.39
C ILE A 390 -30.33 -23.07 3.34
N SER A 391 -29.79 -23.82 4.31
CA SER A 391 -30.01 -25.27 4.41
C SER A 391 -31.48 -25.60 4.66
N GLN A 392 -32.12 -24.92 5.62
CA GLN A 392 -33.54 -25.13 5.93
C GLN A 392 -34.45 -24.84 4.73
N ILE A 393 -34.16 -23.77 3.98
CA ILE A 393 -34.88 -23.44 2.75
C ILE A 393 -34.64 -24.53 1.69
N SER A 394 -33.39 -24.93 1.50
CA SER A 394 -33.00 -25.94 0.50
C SER A 394 -33.63 -27.31 0.75
N GLU A 395 -33.95 -27.66 1.99
CA GLU A 395 -34.66 -28.89 2.33
C GLU A 395 -36.10 -28.93 1.81
N VAL A 396 -36.71 -27.77 1.53
CA VAL A 396 -38.11 -27.68 1.08
C VAL A 396 -38.21 -27.40 -0.40
N ILE A 397 -37.40 -26.47 -0.90
CA ILE A 397 -37.47 -26.01 -2.30
C ILE A 397 -36.24 -26.39 -3.14
N GLY A 398 -35.38 -27.27 -2.61
CA GLY A 398 -34.16 -27.72 -3.27
C GLY A 398 -33.03 -26.69 -3.25
N LYS A 399 -31.81 -27.14 -3.56
CA LYS A 399 -30.61 -26.29 -3.59
C LYS A 399 -30.72 -25.18 -4.65
N PRO A 400 -30.05 -24.03 -4.46
CA PRO A 400 -29.95 -22.99 -5.50
C PRO A 400 -29.44 -23.58 -6.82
N GLY A 401 -30.14 -23.34 -7.92
CA GLY A 401 -29.81 -23.91 -9.24
C GLY A 401 -29.84 -25.45 -9.35
N GLY A 402 -30.25 -26.16 -8.30
CA GLY A 402 -30.35 -27.62 -8.25
C GLY A 402 -31.73 -28.15 -8.62
N THR A 403 -31.86 -29.49 -8.67
CA THR A 403 -33.13 -30.18 -8.93
C THR A 403 -34.19 -29.87 -7.89
N ASP A 404 -35.42 -29.69 -8.36
CA ASP A 404 -36.58 -29.39 -7.53
C ASP A 404 -36.96 -30.51 -6.57
N MET A 405 -37.51 -30.11 -5.42
CA MET A 405 -38.18 -31.02 -4.48
C MET A 405 -39.59 -31.33 -5.01
N LEU A 406 -39.67 -32.43 -5.78
CA LEU A 406 -40.85 -32.90 -6.50
C LEU A 406 -42.20 -32.82 -5.72
N PRO A 407 -42.30 -33.27 -4.45
CA PRO A 407 -43.61 -33.37 -3.79
C PRO A 407 -44.30 -32.01 -3.54
N ALA A 408 -43.52 -30.97 -3.23
CA ALA A 408 -44.08 -29.64 -2.95
C ALA A 408 -44.35 -28.86 -4.25
N SER A 409 -43.50 -29.06 -5.27
CA SER A 409 -43.70 -28.47 -6.60
C SER A 409 -44.93 -29.02 -7.33
N GLU A 410 -45.39 -30.23 -7.01
CA GLU A 410 -46.59 -30.83 -7.61
C GLU A 410 -47.91 -30.35 -6.98
N LEU A 411 -47.87 -29.88 -5.73
CA LEU A 411 -49.09 -29.48 -4.98
C LEU A 411 -49.43 -28.00 -5.18
N GLN A 412 -48.41 -27.14 -5.26
CA GLN A 412 -48.56 -25.69 -5.47
C GLN A 412 -47.40 -25.15 -6.34
N PRO A 413 -47.34 -25.54 -7.63
CA PRO A 413 -46.25 -25.18 -8.55
C PRO A 413 -46.04 -23.67 -8.66
N THR A 414 -47.12 -22.88 -8.67
CA THR A 414 -47.02 -21.41 -8.78
C THR A 414 -46.26 -20.82 -7.58
N LYS A 415 -46.69 -21.15 -6.35
CA LYS A 415 -46.06 -20.64 -5.13
C LYS A 415 -44.66 -21.19 -4.93
N TYR A 416 -44.42 -22.45 -5.31
CA TYR A 416 -43.10 -23.05 -5.30
C TYR A 416 -42.12 -22.25 -6.18
N ASN A 417 -42.51 -21.94 -7.42
CA ASN A 417 -41.65 -21.22 -8.36
C ASN A 417 -41.35 -19.78 -7.92
N GLU A 418 -42.32 -19.08 -7.31
CA GLU A 418 -42.10 -17.77 -6.70
C GLU A 418 -41.03 -17.83 -5.60
N LEU A 419 -41.18 -18.76 -4.66
CA LEU A 419 -40.23 -18.92 -3.55
C LEU A 419 -38.86 -19.37 -4.05
N LYS A 420 -38.81 -20.22 -5.07
CA LYS A 420 -37.56 -20.67 -5.70
C LYS A 420 -36.82 -19.54 -6.40
N THR A 421 -37.54 -18.69 -7.12
CA THR A 421 -36.97 -17.52 -7.79
C THR A 421 -36.39 -16.56 -6.75
N ALA A 422 -37.18 -16.22 -5.72
CA ALA A 422 -36.72 -15.36 -4.62
C ALA A 422 -35.49 -15.94 -3.89
N PHE A 423 -35.43 -17.27 -3.71
CA PHE A 423 -34.28 -17.93 -3.11
C PHE A 423 -33.02 -17.86 -3.99
N ASN A 424 -33.16 -18.05 -5.31
CA ASN A 424 -32.03 -17.96 -6.23
C ASN A 424 -31.50 -16.52 -6.30
N GLU A 425 -32.37 -15.52 -6.45
CA GLU A 425 -32.00 -14.10 -6.48
C GLU A 425 -31.27 -13.69 -5.19
N LEU A 426 -31.84 -14.02 -4.02
CA LEU A 426 -31.20 -13.72 -2.75
C LEU A 426 -29.86 -14.45 -2.58
N HIS A 427 -29.74 -15.69 -3.08
CA HIS A 427 -28.50 -16.45 -3.01
C HIS A 427 -27.41 -15.96 -3.97
N GLU A 428 -27.74 -15.26 -5.06
CA GLU A 428 -26.74 -14.61 -5.91
C GLU A 428 -26.20 -13.34 -5.24
N ASP A 429 -27.06 -12.52 -4.64
CA ASP A 429 -26.69 -11.19 -4.19
C ASP A 429 -26.21 -11.10 -2.73
N TRP A 430 -26.47 -12.12 -1.89
CA TRP A 430 -26.25 -11.97 -0.43
C TRP A 430 -24.79 -11.71 -0.02
N GLN A 431 -23.81 -12.11 -0.82
CA GLN A 431 -22.39 -11.87 -0.51
C GLN A 431 -22.01 -10.39 -0.60
N ASP A 432 -22.77 -9.61 -1.37
CA ASP A 432 -22.58 -8.17 -1.51
C ASP A 432 -23.45 -7.37 -0.53
N MET A 433 -24.32 -8.04 0.24
CA MET A 433 -25.16 -7.42 1.26
C MET A 433 -24.42 -7.30 2.60
N PRO A 434 -24.74 -6.28 3.43
CA PRO A 434 -24.35 -6.28 4.83
C PRO A 434 -24.82 -7.57 5.54
N PRO A 435 -24.00 -8.20 6.39
CA PRO A 435 -24.34 -9.49 7.00
C PRO A 435 -25.71 -9.51 7.69
N GLU A 436 -26.04 -8.48 8.47
CA GLU A 436 -27.32 -8.39 9.18
C GLU A 436 -28.50 -8.33 8.21
N ALA A 437 -28.35 -7.60 7.10
CA ALA A 437 -29.37 -7.49 6.07
C ALA A 437 -29.58 -8.83 5.34
N ALA A 438 -28.49 -9.53 5.01
CA ALA A 438 -28.55 -10.86 4.41
C ALA A 438 -29.27 -11.85 5.35
N GLN A 439 -28.90 -11.89 6.63
CA GLN A 439 -29.54 -12.78 7.60
C GLN A 439 -31.04 -12.48 7.76
N MET A 440 -31.43 -11.21 7.84
CA MET A 440 -32.84 -10.82 7.93
C MET A 440 -33.63 -11.24 6.69
N ALA A 441 -33.05 -11.10 5.49
CA ALA A 441 -33.70 -11.51 4.25
C ALA A 441 -33.89 -13.03 4.20
N PHE A 442 -32.87 -13.82 4.55
CA PHE A 442 -32.99 -15.28 4.62
C PHE A 442 -33.95 -15.75 5.72
N ASP A 443 -34.02 -15.08 6.86
CA ASP A 443 -34.98 -15.41 7.93
C ASP A 443 -36.42 -15.17 7.48
N ALA A 444 -36.68 -14.05 6.80
CA ALA A 444 -37.98 -13.75 6.23
C ALA A 444 -38.40 -14.80 5.18
N LEU A 445 -37.48 -15.18 4.29
CA LEU A 445 -37.73 -16.21 3.29
C LEU A 445 -37.94 -17.59 3.93
N ALA A 446 -37.13 -17.96 4.93
CA ALA A 446 -37.28 -19.22 5.65
C ALA A 446 -38.66 -19.34 6.31
N LYS A 447 -39.20 -18.24 6.89
CA LYS A 447 -40.57 -18.21 7.43
C LYS A 447 -41.63 -18.47 6.36
N GLN A 448 -41.49 -17.87 5.18
CA GLN A 448 -42.43 -18.09 4.07
C GLN A 448 -42.35 -19.54 3.57
N VAL A 449 -41.15 -20.10 3.45
CA VAL A 449 -40.92 -21.49 3.02
C VAL A 449 -41.42 -22.49 4.08
N ALA A 450 -41.28 -22.20 5.37
CA ALA A 450 -41.81 -23.02 6.45
C ALA A 450 -43.35 -23.03 6.47
N ALA A 451 -43.98 -21.87 6.27
CA ALA A 451 -45.43 -21.76 6.13
C ALA A 451 -45.92 -22.55 4.90
N PHE A 452 -45.24 -22.40 3.76
CA PHE A 452 -45.51 -23.16 2.54
C PHE A 452 -45.42 -24.67 2.78
N LYS A 453 -44.35 -25.15 3.43
CA LYS A 453 -44.18 -26.56 3.79
C LYS A 453 -45.36 -27.10 4.61
N THR A 454 -45.78 -26.35 5.63
CA THR A 454 -46.90 -26.74 6.49
C THR A 454 -48.20 -26.84 5.69
N THR A 455 -48.45 -25.89 4.78
CA THR A 455 -49.60 -25.95 3.87
C THR A 455 -49.53 -27.16 2.94
N THR A 456 -48.39 -27.42 2.29
CA THR A 456 -48.25 -28.55 1.36
C THR A 456 -48.33 -29.90 2.07
N ASP A 457 -47.76 -30.05 3.26
CA ASP A 457 -47.83 -31.28 4.05
C ASP A 457 -49.29 -31.57 4.49
N GLY A 458 -50.02 -30.51 4.88
CA GLY A 458 -51.45 -30.59 5.19
C GLY A 458 -52.29 -30.98 3.97
N MET A 459 -52.07 -30.33 2.82
CA MET A 459 -52.74 -30.67 1.57
C MET A 459 -52.47 -32.10 1.13
N ARG A 460 -51.23 -32.58 1.26
CA ARG A 460 -50.86 -33.95 0.92
C ARG A 460 -51.63 -34.97 1.75
N THR A 461 -51.60 -34.78 3.08
CA THR A 461 -52.29 -35.67 4.02
C THR A 461 -53.79 -35.72 3.74
N TRP A 462 -54.39 -34.55 3.50
CA TRP A 462 -55.81 -34.45 3.13
C TRP A 462 -56.11 -35.12 1.79
N ARG A 463 -55.30 -34.86 0.75
CA ARG A 463 -55.46 -35.42 -0.60
C ARG A 463 -55.37 -36.93 -0.60
N ASP A 464 -54.41 -37.51 0.13
CA ASP A 464 -54.25 -38.97 0.24
C ASP A 464 -55.48 -39.62 0.90
N GLY A 465 -56.02 -38.99 1.96
CA GLY A 465 -57.25 -39.41 2.60
C GLY A 465 -58.47 -39.32 1.67
N MET A 466 -58.61 -38.20 0.95
CA MET A 466 -59.74 -37.98 0.05
C MET A 466 -59.67 -38.82 -1.22
N LEU A 467 -58.50 -39.10 -1.78
CA LEU A 467 -58.34 -40.03 -2.91
C LEU A 467 -58.69 -41.47 -2.50
N THR A 468 -58.39 -41.86 -1.26
CA THR A 468 -58.81 -43.16 -0.72
C THR A 468 -60.33 -43.23 -0.62
N LYS A 469 -60.96 -42.18 -0.08
CA LYS A 469 -62.42 -42.07 -0.01
C LYS A 469 -63.05 -42.04 -1.41
N TYR A 470 -62.50 -41.25 -2.33
CA TYR A 470 -62.93 -41.18 -3.72
C TYR A 470 -63.00 -42.56 -4.37
N LYS A 471 -61.92 -43.37 -4.25
CA LYS A 471 -61.90 -44.73 -4.79
C LYS A 471 -62.96 -45.64 -4.18
N ALA A 472 -63.26 -45.48 -2.88
CA ALA A 472 -64.33 -46.22 -2.22
C ALA A 472 -65.72 -45.81 -2.73
N VAL A 473 -65.97 -44.51 -2.88
CA VAL A 473 -67.21 -43.96 -3.44
C VAL A 473 -67.37 -44.33 -4.91
N GLU A 474 -66.31 -44.26 -5.72
CA GLU A 474 -66.28 -44.70 -7.11
C GLU A 474 -66.67 -46.18 -7.23
N LYS A 475 -66.20 -47.03 -6.32
CA LYS A 475 -66.61 -48.44 -6.28
C LYS A 475 -68.10 -48.61 -6.00
N LYS A 476 -68.70 -47.78 -5.11
CA LYS A 476 -70.15 -47.76 -4.85
C LYS A 476 -70.92 -47.30 -6.10
N VAL A 477 -70.50 -46.21 -6.73
CA VAL A 477 -71.12 -45.71 -7.97
C VAL A 477 -71.05 -46.75 -9.09
N ASN A 478 -69.92 -47.44 -9.26
CA ASN A 478 -69.79 -48.54 -10.22
C ASN A 478 -70.70 -49.73 -9.88
N ALA A 479 -70.96 -49.99 -8.59
CA ALA A 479 -71.86 -51.06 -8.15
C ALA A 479 -73.34 -50.76 -8.48
N LEU A 480 -73.73 -49.49 -8.68
CA LEU A 480 -75.09 -49.12 -9.07
C LEU A 480 -75.49 -49.77 -10.39
N ALA A 481 -74.59 -49.85 -11.36
CA ALA A 481 -74.85 -50.52 -12.64
C ALA A 481 -75.24 -51.99 -12.45
N LYS A 482 -74.51 -52.69 -11.58
CA LYS A 482 -74.81 -54.07 -11.22
C LYS A 482 -76.12 -54.16 -10.43
N ALA A 483 -76.40 -53.23 -9.52
CA ALA A 483 -77.66 -53.20 -8.79
C ALA A 483 -78.86 -53.03 -9.74
N ILE A 484 -78.75 -52.15 -10.74
CA ILE A 484 -79.75 -51.98 -11.82
C ILE A 484 -79.89 -53.26 -12.65
N PHE A 485 -78.77 -53.91 -13.00
CA PHE A 485 -78.75 -55.11 -13.85
C PHE A 485 -79.12 -56.42 -13.14
N ASP A 486 -78.92 -56.50 -11.82
CA ASP A 486 -79.34 -57.65 -11.01
C ASP A 486 -80.82 -57.53 -10.60
N TYR A 487 -81.34 -56.31 -10.44
CA TYR A 487 -82.76 -56.05 -10.21
C TYR A 487 -83.57 -56.42 -11.47
N GLY A 488 -84.19 -57.61 -11.49
CA GLY A 488 -84.97 -58.13 -12.63
C GLY A 488 -84.32 -59.24 -13.47
N LYS A 489 -83.26 -59.89 -12.98
CA LYS A 489 -82.56 -60.96 -13.73
C LYS A 489 -83.13 -62.35 -13.48
N GLU A 490 -83.89 -62.54 -12.40
CA GLU A 490 -84.38 -63.85 -11.95
C GLU A 490 -85.91 -64.04 -12.09
N ASP A 491 -86.67 -63.12 -12.69
CA ASP A 491 -88.12 -63.30 -12.82
C ASP A 491 -88.71 -63.05 -14.23
N HIS A 492 -89.62 -63.97 -14.60
CA HIS A 492 -90.31 -64.09 -15.88
C HIS A 492 -91.50 -63.12 -15.99
N GLY A 493 -91.26 -61.81 -16.02
CA GLY A 493 -92.23 -60.86 -16.60
C GLY A 493 -93.00 -59.90 -15.69
N THR A 494 -92.49 -59.51 -14.53
CA THR A 494 -93.11 -58.47 -13.67
C THR A 494 -92.13 -57.32 -13.41
N VAL A 495 -92.69 -56.10 -13.28
CA VAL A 495 -92.12 -54.77 -12.92
C VAL A 495 -90.67 -54.48 -13.32
N ALA A 496 -89.67 -55.21 -12.87
CA ALA A 496 -88.26 -55.01 -13.24
C ALA A 496 -87.99 -55.18 -14.75
N THR A 497 -88.72 -56.07 -15.44
CA THR A 497 -88.65 -56.16 -16.92
C THR A 497 -89.32 -54.95 -17.59
N MET A 498 -90.44 -54.46 -17.05
CA MET A 498 -91.07 -53.23 -17.53
C MET A 498 -90.17 -52.02 -17.29
N LEU A 499 -89.52 -51.92 -16.13
CA LEU A 499 -88.63 -50.82 -15.78
C LEU A 499 -87.38 -50.82 -16.67
N ARG A 500 -86.72 -51.97 -16.90
CA ARG A 500 -85.61 -52.04 -17.87
C ARG A 500 -86.03 -51.68 -19.30
N LYS A 501 -87.24 -52.11 -19.71
CA LYS A 501 -87.75 -51.89 -21.07
C LYS A 501 -88.30 -50.46 -21.27
N ALA A 502 -88.84 -49.84 -20.22
CA ALA A 502 -89.31 -48.46 -20.22
C ALA A 502 -88.15 -47.45 -20.14
N PHE A 503 -87.06 -47.83 -19.46
CA PHE A 503 -85.89 -46.99 -19.21
C PHE A 503 -84.61 -47.48 -19.92
N GLY A 504 -84.72 -48.19 -21.05
CA GLY A 504 -83.62 -48.35 -22.02
C GLY A 504 -82.23 -48.81 -21.52
N VAL A 505 -82.09 -49.39 -20.33
CA VAL A 505 -80.77 -49.57 -19.70
C VAL A 505 -80.01 -50.75 -20.33
N THR A 506 -79.06 -50.48 -21.22
CA THR A 506 -78.23 -51.52 -21.89
C THR A 506 -76.74 -51.45 -21.56
N GLY A 507 -76.34 -50.76 -20.49
CA GLY A 507 -74.93 -50.53 -20.11
C GLY A 507 -74.40 -51.41 -18.98
N ASP A 508 -73.08 -51.63 -18.96
CA ASP A 508 -72.30 -52.28 -17.89
C ASP A 508 -71.81 -51.29 -16.81
N LYS A 509 -72.10 -50.00 -16.98
CA LYS A 509 -71.71 -48.90 -16.09
C LYS A 509 -72.88 -47.95 -15.83
N TYR A 510 -72.84 -47.32 -14.65
CA TYR A 510 -73.74 -46.23 -14.30
C TYR A 510 -73.18 -44.92 -14.86
N GLU A 511 -74.05 -44.15 -15.50
CA GLU A 511 -73.71 -42.95 -16.30
C GLU A 511 -74.43 -41.68 -15.81
N GLY A 512 -75.29 -41.78 -14.78
CA GLY A 512 -76.08 -40.67 -14.25
C GLY A 512 -75.29 -39.57 -13.52
N ALA A 513 -76.00 -38.59 -12.97
CA ALA A 513 -75.42 -37.34 -12.43
C ALA A 513 -74.40 -37.54 -11.29
N LEU A 514 -74.47 -38.66 -10.56
CA LEU A 514 -73.47 -38.97 -9.53
C LEU A 514 -72.07 -39.19 -10.13
N ARG A 515 -71.97 -39.63 -11.39
CA ARG A 515 -70.68 -39.83 -12.08
C ARG A 515 -69.98 -38.51 -12.35
N GLU A 516 -70.73 -37.51 -12.79
CA GLU A 516 -70.25 -36.15 -13.07
C GLU A 516 -69.81 -35.46 -11.77
N THR A 517 -70.65 -35.51 -10.73
CA THR A 517 -70.34 -34.94 -9.41
C THR A 517 -69.10 -35.59 -8.79
N LEU A 518 -68.94 -36.90 -8.98
CA LEU A 518 -67.74 -37.64 -8.55
C LEU A 518 -66.49 -37.13 -9.30
N SER A 519 -66.59 -36.90 -10.62
CA SER A 519 -65.49 -36.35 -11.41
C SER A 519 -65.10 -34.94 -10.96
N GLU A 520 -66.08 -34.06 -10.72
CA GLU A 520 -65.84 -32.71 -10.18
C GLU A 520 -65.13 -32.75 -8.82
N ALA A 521 -65.56 -33.66 -7.93
CA ALA A 521 -64.90 -33.84 -6.65
C ALA A 521 -63.44 -34.31 -6.82
N HIS A 522 -63.14 -35.15 -7.82
CA HIS A 522 -61.77 -35.56 -8.12
C HIS A 522 -60.89 -34.39 -8.58
N GLU A 523 -61.41 -33.55 -9.47
CA GLU A 523 -60.71 -32.35 -9.94
C GLU A 523 -60.41 -31.41 -8.77
N MET A 524 -61.38 -31.19 -7.88
CA MET A 524 -61.17 -30.36 -6.68
C MET A 524 -60.17 -30.99 -5.69
N ILE A 525 -60.14 -32.32 -5.53
CA ILE A 525 -59.16 -33.02 -4.69
C ILE A 525 -57.73 -32.88 -5.24
N THR A 526 -57.60 -32.89 -6.56
CA THR A 526 -56.32 -32.82 -7.27
C THR A 526 -55.87 -31.40 -7.59
N GLY A 527 -56.73 -30.41 -7.40
CA GLY A 527 -56.44 -28.98 -7.56
C GLY A 527 -55.50 -28.40 -6.50
N GLU A 528 -55.03 -27.17 -6.77
CA GLU A 528 -54.05 -26.43 -5.94
C GLU A 528 -54.69 -25.61 -4.81
N ASP A 529 -55.99 -25.32 -4.88
CA ASP A 529 -56.68 -24.37 -3.99
C ASP A 529 -57.20 -25.06 -2.72
N PRO A 530 -56.64 -24.77 -1.53
CA PRO A 530 -57.13 -25.33 -0.27
C PRO A 530 -58.58 -24.95 0.05
N ALA A 531 -59.09 -23.83 -0.47
CA ALA A 531 -60.48 -23.42 -0.24
C ALA A 531 -61.48 -24.42 -0.84
N GLN A 532 -61.06 -25.19 -1.85
CA GLN A 532 -61.89 -26.21 -2.49
C GLN A 532 -62.02 -27.49 -1.69
N GLN A 533 -61.20 -27.70 -0.64
CA GLN A 533 -61.18 -28.94 0.13
C GLN A 533 -62.53 -29.29 0.75
N ASN A 534 -63.17 -28.31 1.39
CA ASN A 534 -64.49 -28.51 2.01
C ASN A 534 -65.56 -28.83 0.94
N TYR A 535 -65.53 -28.15 -0.20
CA TYR A 535 -66.47 -28.39 -1.28
C TYR A 535 -66.31 -29.79 -1.89
N ALA A 536 -65.06 -30.22 -2.08
CA ALA A 536 -64.75 -31.56 -2.58
C ALA A 536 -65.26 -32.64 -1.62
N GLU A 537 -65.03 -32.45 -0.31
CA GLU A 537 -65.51 -33.38 0.71
C GLU A 537 -67.04 -33.43 0.78
N THR A 538 -67.73 -32.29 0.72
CA THR A 538 -69.20 -32.23 0.66
C THR A 538 -69.72 -32.97 -0.57
N LYS A 539 -69.21 -32.68 -1.78
CA LYS A 539 -69.61 -33.37 -3.00
C LYS A 539 -69.41 -34.87 -2.89
N LEU A 540 -68.27 -35.31 -2.35
CA LEU A 540 -67.98 -36.74 -2.20
C LEU A 540 -68.91 -37.42 -1.19
N ASN A 541 -69.24 -36.75 -0.08
CA ASN A 541 -70.22 -37.20 0.91
C ASN A 541 -71.63 -37.32 0.33
N ASP A 542 -72.04 -36.34 -0.48
CA ASP A 542 -73.35 -36.32 -1.13
C ASP A 542 -73.49 -37.49 -2.11
N VAL A 543 -72.45 -37.72 -2.93
CA VAL A 543 -72.38 -38.87 -3.85
C VAL A 543 -72.41 -40.18 -3.07
N GLU A 544 -71.62 -40.30 -2.00
CA GLU A 544 -71.57 -41.49 -1.16
C GLU A 544 -72.94 -41.81 -0.55
N THR A 545 -73.57 -40.81 0.07
CA THR A 545 -74.87 -40.94 0.73
C THR A 545 -75.95 -41.35 -0.26
N LYS A 546 -75.96 -40.74 -1.44
CA LYS A 546 -76.97 -41.03 -2.47
C LYS A 546 -76.73 -42.41 -3.09
N ALA A 547 -75.48 -42.77 -3.39
CA ALA A 547 -75.14 -44.11 -3.87
C ALA A 547 -75.49 -45.21 -2.85
N ASP A 548 -75.21 -44.99 -1.55
CA ASP A 548 -75.59 -45.93 -0.49
C ASP A 548 -77.12 -46.06 -0.36
N SER A 549 -77.85 -44.94 -0.41
CA SER A 549 -79.32 -44.96 -0.40
C SER A 549 -79.88 -45.81 -1.54
N TRP A 550 -79.38 -45.61 -2.76
CA TRP A 550 -79.78 -46.36 -3.95
C TRP A 550 -79.40 -47.85 -3.88
N LEU A 551 -78.18 -48.18 -3.43
CA LEU A 551 -77.73 -49.57 -3.25
C LEU A 551 -78.52 -50.30 -2.16
N ASN A 552 -78.83 -49.63 -1.05
CA ASN A 552 -79.59 -50.22 0.04
C ASN A 552 -81.06 -50.43 -0.33
N ALA A 553 -81.69 -49.47 -1.01
CA ALA A 553 -83.06 -49.61 -1.51
C ALA A 553 -83.18 -50.76 -2.51
N THR A 554 -82.26 -50.85 -3.48
CA THR A 554 -82.22 -52.00 -4.42
C THR A 554 -82.01 -53.34 -3.72
N ALA A 555 -81.15 -53.40 -2.68
CA ALA A 555 -80.95 -54.61 -1.90
C ALA A 555 -82.20 -55.02 -1.08
N ARG A 556 -82.90 -54.04 -0.46
CA ARG A 556 -84.14 -54.29 0.30
C ARG A 556 -85.26 -54.77 -0.59
N LEU A 557 -85.46 -54.14 -1.75
CA LEU A 557 -86.46 -54.60 -2.71
C LEU A 557 -86.18 -56.02 -3.20
N ARG A 558 -84.91 -56.37 -3.46
CA ARG A 558 -84.51 -57.73 -3.81
C ARG A 558 -84.76 -58.73 -2.67
N ALA A 559 -84.56 -58.33 -1.43
CA ALA A 559 -84.83 -59.17 -0.27
C ALA A 559 -86.34 -59.41 -0.08
N ALA A 560 -87.16 -58.38 -0.26
CA ALA A 560 -88.63 -58.48 -0.23
C ALA A 560 -89.16 -59.40 -1.34
N GLU A 561 -88.63 -59.27 -2.56
CA GLU A 561 -88.93 -60.14 -3.69
C GLU A 561 -88.61 -61.61 -3.37
N LYS A 562 -87.40 -61.91 -2.87
CA LYS A 562 -87.01 -63.26 -2.47
C LYS A 562 -87.86 -63.83 -1.33
N ALA A 563 -88.37 -62.97 -0.45
CA ALA A 563 -89.25 -63.36 0.64
C ALA A 563 -90.73 -63.50 0.21
N GLY A 564 -91.08 -63.11 -1.02
CA GLY A 564 -92.47 -63.08 -1.51
C GLY A 564 -93.34 -62.02 -0.84
N THR A 565 -92.74 -60.96 -0.27
CA THR A 565 -93.46 -59.88 0.41
C THR A 565 -93.63 -58.66 -0.50
N ALA A 566 -94.67 -57.86 -0.24
CA ALA A 566 -94.91 -56.64 -1.00
C ALA A 566 -93.72 -55.65 -0.84
N PRO A 567 -93.24 -55.02 -1.92
CA PRO A 567 -92.17 -54.03 -1.85
C PRO A 567 -92.60 -52.75 -1.13
N ASP A 568 -91.68 -52.14 -0.40
CA ASP A 568 -91.92 -50.85 0.27
C ASP A 568 -92.03 -49.72 -0.79
N PRO A 569 -93.13 -48.94 -0.80
CA PRO A 569 -93.29 -47.82 -1.72
C PRO A 569 -92.17 -46.77 -1.64
N ALA A 570 -91.56 -46.55 -0.47
CA ALA A 570 -90.47 -45.60 -0.32
C ALA A 570 -89.20 -46.08 -1.04
N ASP A 571 -88.85 -47.37 -0.90
CA ASP A 571 -87.72 -47.96 -1.61
C ASP A 571 -87.94 -47.99 -3.13
N MET A 572 -89.18 -48.23 -3.57
CA MET A 572 -89.56 -48.15 -4.99
C MET A 572 -89.37 -46.74 -5.57
N GLY A 573 -89.73 -45.70 -4.80
CA GLY A 573 -89.51 -44.30 -5.20
C GLY A 573 -88.02 -43.97 -5.37
N VAL A 574 -87.18 -44.46 -4.46
CA VAL A 574 -85.72 -44.27 -4.51
C VAL A 574 -85.10 -44.97 -5.73
N VAL A 575 -85.54 -46.18 -6.08
CA VAL A 575 -85.08 -46.88 -7.29
C VAL A 575 -85.60 -46.24 -8.58
N ALA A 576 -86.81 -45.69 -8.57
CA ALA A 576 -87.33 -44.93 -9.72
C ALA A 576 -86.51 -43.67 -10.01
N GLU A 577 -86.02 -42.98 -8.96
CA GLU A 577 -85.09 -41.85 -9.10
C GLU A 577 -83.78 -42.28 -9.78
N LEU A 578 -83.16 -43.37 -9.30
CA LEU A 578 -81.95 -43.95 -9.91
C LEU A 578 -82.14 -44.27 -11.40
N LEU A 579 -83.26 -44.90 -11.75
CA LEU A 579 -83.55 -45.27 -13.15
C LEU A 579 -83.81 -44.05 -14.03
N THR A 580 -84.49 -43.03 -13.50
CA THR A 580 -84.74 -41.78 -14.23
C THR A 580 -83.44 -41.04 -14.52
N ASP A 581 -82.56 -40.98 -13.53
CA ASP A 581 -81.24 -40.34 -13.66
C ASP A 581 -80.33 -41.10 -14.64
N GLN A 582 -80.31 -42.44 -14.57
CA GLN A 582 -79.60 -43.27 -15.54
C GLN A 582 -80.17 -43.10 -16.96
N GLN A 583 -81.50 -43.05 -17.11
CA GLN A 583 -82.14 -42.86 -18.41
C GLN A 583 -81.77 -41.51 -19.03
N ALA A 584 -81.84 -40.43 -18.25
CA ALA A 584 -81.48 -39.10 -18.72
C ALA A 584 -80.03 -39.05 -19.24
N ALA A 585 -79.10 -39.72 -18.56
CA ALA A 585 -77.71 -39.81 -18.99
C ALA A 585 -77.53 -40.66 -20.25
N VAL A 586 -78.23 -41.81 -20.36
CA VAL A 586 -78.21 -42.64 -21.57
C VAL A 586 -78.76 -41.87 -22.77
N ASP A 587 -79.88 -41.16 -22.60
CA ASP A 587 -80.47 -40.31 -23.63
C ASP A 587 -79.50 -39.21 -24.07
N ALA A 588 -78.82 -38.56 -23.12
CA ALA A 588 -77.80 -37.55 -23.43
C ALA A 588 -76.60 -38.14 -24.20
N ARG A 589 -76.14 -39.35 -23.84
CA ARG A 589 -75.08 -40.06 -24.56
C ARG A 589 -75.52 -40.45 -25.97
N GLU A 590 -76.70 -41.03 -26.11
CA GLU A 590 -77.25 -41.42 -27.41
C GLU A 590 -77.44 -40.21 -28.32
N GLU A 591 -77.93 -39.09 -27.79
CA GLU A 591 -78.05 -37.83 -28.53
C GLU A 591 -76.67 -37.30 -28.93
N LYS A 592 -75.68 -37.34 -28.04
CA LYS A 592 -74.30 -36.98 -28.37
C LYS A 592 -73.73 -37.88 -29.47
N GLU A 593 -73.94 -39.19 -29.41
CA GLU A 593 -73.52 -40.13 -30.45
C GLU A 593 -74.24 -39.90 -31.78
N ARG A 594 -75.54 -39.59 -31.77
CA ARG A 594 -76.29 -39.19 -32.96
C ARG A 594 -75.70 -37.92 -33.56
N ARG A 595 -75.44 -36.90 -32.75
CA ARG A 595 -74.79 -35.66 -33.19
C ARG A 595 -73.40 -35.90 -33.77
N ILE A 596 -72.59 -36.79 -33.17
CA ILE A 596 -71.28 -37.19 -33.72
C ILE A 596 -71.45 -37.91 -35.05
N LYS A 597 -72.36 -38.89 -35.17
CA LYS A 597 -72.63 -39.61 -36.43
C LYS A 597 -73.11 -38.67 -37.53
N ASP A 598 -74.02 -37.75 -37.21
CA ASP A 598 -74.49 -36.71 -38.12
C ASP A 598 -73.37 -35.75 -38.52
N PHE A 599 -72.46 -35.42 -37.60
CA PHE A 599 -71.29 -34.61 -37.88
C PHE A 599 -70.30 -35.35 -38.80
N GLU A 600 -70.01 -36.62 -38.54
CA GLU A 600 -69.14 -37.45 -39.38
C GLU A 600 -69.70 -37.60 -40.81
N ALA A 601 -71.01 -37.84 -40.94
CA ALA A 601 -71.69 -37.92 -42.24
C ALA A 601 -71.53 -36.60 -43.04
N ARG A 602 -71.76 -35.47 -42.37
CA ARG A 602 -71.62 -34.13 -42.96
C ARG A 602 -70.15 -33.77 -43.29
N THR A 603 -69.19 -34.26 -42.51
CA THR A 603 -67.75 -34.04 -42.74
C THR A 603 -67.22 -34.91 -43.89
N LYS A 604 -67.73 -36.14 -44.06
CA LYS A 604 -67.44 -37.00 -45.22
C LYS A 604 -67.93 -36.37 -46.53
N GLN A 605 -69.11 -35.74 -46.52
CA GLN A 605 -69.61 -34.98 -47.68
C GLN A 605 -68.66 -33.83 -48.04
N THR A 606 -68.13 -33.15 -47.04
CA THR A 606 -67.17 -32.04 -47.17
C THR A 606 -65.85 -32.52 -47.80
N ALA A 607 -65.32 -33.67 -47.38
CA ALA A 607 -64.16 -34.31 -47.99
C ALA A 607 -64.41 -34.72 -49.46
N GLY A 608 -65.61 -35.24 -49.77
CA GLY A 608 -66.01 -35.58 -51.14
C GLY A 608 -66.00 -34.37 -52.08
N ASN A 609 -66.41 -33.20 -51.60
CA ASN A 609 -66.36 -31.95 -52.39
C ASN A 609 -64.92 -31.46 -52.59
N LEU A 610 -64.05 -31.58 -51.58
CA LEU A 610 -62.63 -31.24 -51.70
C LEU A 610 -61.91 -32.12 -52.73
N LYS A 611 -62.23 -33.43 -52.76
CA LYS A 611 -61.69 -34.37 -53.77
C LYS A 611 -62.07 -33.97 -55.20
N LYS A 612 -63.30 -33.46 -55.40
CA LYS A 612 -63.74 -32.92 -56.70
C LYS A 612 -62.97 -31.66 -57.10
N LEU A 613 -62.70 -30.75 -56.15
CA LEU A 613 -61.91 -29.55 -56.39
C LEU A 613 -60.45 -29.85 -56.73
N LYS A 614 -59.84 -30.86 -56.09
CA LYS A 614 -58.47 -31.32 -56.39
C LYS A 614 -58.32 -32.01 -57.75
N GLY A 615 -59.40 -32.53 -58.32
CA GLY A 615 -59.41 -33.23 -59.62
C GLY A 615 -59.63 -32.32 -60.83
N SER A 616 -59.57 -31.00 -60.67
CA SER A 616 -59.70 -30.02 -61.75
C SER A 616 -58.33 -29.68 -62.35
N ASP A 617 -58.23 -29.59 -63.68
CA ASP A 617 -56.95 -29.41 -64.42
C ASP A 617 -56.37 -27.97 -64.33
N GLN A 618 -56.99 -27.05 -63.58
CA GLN A 618 -56.58 -25.64 -63.42
C GLN A 618 -56.14 -25.29 -61.99
N ILE A 619 -55.24 -26.07 -61.39
CA ILE A 619 -54.77 -25.84 -60.00
C ILE A 619 -53.33 -25.31 -60.03
N THR A 620 -53.10 -24.12 -59.48
CA THR A 620 -51.75 -23.59 -59.21
C THR A 620 -51.17 -24.24 -57.96
N ASP A 621 -49.84 -24.27 -57.80
CA ASP A 621 -49.19 -24.87 -56.61
C ASP A 621 -49.69 -24.25 -55.30
N LYS A 622 -49.94 -22.94 -55.28
CA LYS A 622 -50.53 -22.22 -54.13
C LYS A 622 -51.96 -22.69 -53.82
N THR A 623 -52.77 -22.94 -54.84
CA THR A 623 -54.13 -23.48 -54.67
C THR A 623 -54.10 -24.94 -54.18
N ARG A 624 -53.09 -25.72 -54.56
CA ARG A 624 -52.88 -27.08 -54.06
C ARG A 624 -52.55 -27.09 -52.57
N GLU A 625 -51.63 -26.23 -52.14
CA GLU A 625 -51.29 -26.05 -50.71
C GLU A 625 -52.52 -25.62 -49.88
N GLU A 626 -53.33 -24.71 -50.41
CA GLU A 626 -54.57 -24.29 -49.76
C GLU A 626 -55.59 -25.44 -49.62
N TYR A 627 -55.73 -26.30 -50.64
CA TYR A 627 -56.59 -27.47 -50.56
C TYR A 627 -56.07 -28.54 -49.60
N GLU A 628 -54.75 -28.73 -49.50
CA GLU A 628 -54.13 -29.60 -48.49
C GLU A 628 -54.32 -29.06 -47.07
N ALA A 629 -54.24 -27.74 -46.88
CA ALA A 629 -54.54 -27.11 -45.59
C ALA A 629 -56.02 -27.27 -45.19
N ILE A 630 -56.94 -27.19 -46.16
CA ILE A 630 -58.37 -27.44 -45.94
C ILE A 630 -58.62 -28.91 -45.59
N GLU A 631 -57.90 -29.85 -46.21
CA GLU A 631 -57.99 -31.28 -45.89
C GLU A 631 -57.55 -31.56 -44.45
N LYS A 632 -56.38 -31.04 -44.04
CA LYS A 632 -55.88 -31.16 -42.66
C LYS A 632 -56.83 -30.54 -41.63
N LEU A 633 -57.46 -29.40 -41.96
CA LEU A 633 -58.47 -28.79 -41.09
C LEU A 633 -59.74 -29.64 -40.99
N ASN A 634 -60.14 -30.30 -42.08
CA ASN A 634 -61.30 -31.21 -42.10
C ASN A 634 -61.02 -32.49 -41.29
N GLU A 635 -59.81 -33.04 -41.39
CA GLU A 635 -59.34 -34.14 -40.54
C GLU A 635 -59.30 -33.73 -39.06
N SER A 636 -58.82 -32.52 -38.77
CA SER A 636 -58.81 -31.96 -37.41
C SER A 636 -60.22 -31.80 -36.85
N ALA A 637 -61.18 -31.34 -37.67
CA ALA A 637 -62.59 -31.25 -37.27
C ALA A 637 -63.16 -32.63 -36.90
N LEU A 638 -62.83 -33.67 -37.69
CA LEU A 638 -63.23 -35.05 -37.39
C LEU A 638 -62.59 -35.57 -36.10
N SER A 639 -61.32 -35.25 -35.87
CA SER A 639 -60.60 -35.63 -34.64
C SER A 639 -61.21 -34.97 -33.41
N GLN A 640 -61.58 -33.69 -33.48
CA GLN A 640 -62.23 -32.96 -32.39
C GLN A 640 -63.62 -33.52 -32.06
N ALA A 641 -64.40 -33.89 -33.08
CA ALA A 641 -65.70 -34.53 -32.89
C ALA A 641 -65.57 -35.90 -32.18
N LYS A 642 -64.58 -36.71 -32.57
CA LYS A 642 -64.29 -38.00 -31.91
C LYS A 642 -63.79 -37.85 -30.48
N ALA A 643 -63.10 -36.75 -30.18
CA ALA A 643 -62.71 -36.37 -28.82
C ALA A 643 -63.89 -35.82 -27.99
N GLY A 644 -65.09 -35.73 -28.57
CA GLY A 644 -66.30 -35.29 -27.89
C GLY A 644 -66.48 -33.77 -27.81
N ASN A 645 -65.63 -32.98 -28.47
CA ASN A 645 -65.71 -31.52 -28.54
C ASN A 645 -66.46 -31.07 -29.80
N LEU A 646 -67.79 -31.22 -29.78
CA LEU A 646 -68.65 -30.96 -30.94
C LEU A 646 -68.67 -29.50 -31.37
N ASP A 647 -68.61 -28.54 -30.44
CA ASP A 647 -68.68 -27.11 -30.78
C ASP A 647 -67.41 -26.66 -31.52
N ALA A 648 -66.23 -27.07 -31.06
CA ALA A 648 -64.98 -26.82 -31.76
C ALA A 648 -64.93 -27.54 -33.12
N ALA A 649 -65.46 -28.76 -33.19
CA ALA A 649 -65.56 -29.51 -34.43
C ALA A 649 -66.50 -28.83 -35.43
N GLU A 650 -67.66 -28.33 -35.00
CA GLU A 650 -68.62 -27.56 -35.81
C GLU A 650 -68.01 -26.25 -36.31
N GLU A 651 -67.25 -25.54 -35.48
CA GLU A 651 -66.56 -24.34 -35.89
C GLU A 651 -65.52 -24.64 -37.00
N LEU A 652 -64.67 -25.66 -36.79
CA LEU A 652 -63.67 -26.07 -37.77
C LEU A 652 -64.33 -26.54 -39.08
N ARG A 653 -65.38 -27.36 -38.99
CA ARG A 653 -66.13 -27.80 -40.17
C ARG A 653 -66.80 -26.63 -40.89
N SER A 654 -67.37 -25.67 -40.16
CA SER A 654 -67.94 -24.45 -40.76
C SER A 654 -66.87 -23.66 -41.52
N ARG A 655 -65.68 -23.49 -40.93
CA ARG A 655 -64.53 -22.86 -41.60
C ARG A 655 -64.11 -23.62 -42.86
N VAL A 656 -64.05 -24.95 -42.80
CA VAL A 656 -63.73 -25.82 -43.95
C VAL A 656 -64.82 -25.68 -45.03
N GLN A 657 -66.10 -25.77 -44.66
CA GLN A 657 -67.22 -25.65 -45.59
C GLN A 657 -67.24 -24.26 -46.25
N ILE A 658 -66.99 -23.19 -45.49
CA ILE A 658 -66.86 -21.83 -46.03
C ILE A 658 -65.71 -21.78 -47.04
N ARG A 659 -64.56 -22.39 -46.75
CA ARG A 659 -63.41 -22.41 -47.67
C ARG A 659 -63.69 -23.23 -48.93
N ILE A 660 -64.36 -24.38 -48.81
CA ILE A 660 -64.77 -25.22 -49.96
C ILE A 660 -65.85 -24.52 -50.78
N THR A 661 -66.87 -23.93 -50.15
CA THR A 661 -67.90 -23.14 -50.84
C THR A 661 -67.25 -21.94 -51.55
N ARG A 662 -66.27 -21.27 -50.93
CA ARG A 662 -65.49 -20.19 -51.59
C ARG A 662 -64.72 -20.68 -52.80
N ALA A 663 -64.10 -21.86 -52.73
CA ALA A 663 -63.39 -22.47 -53.86
C ALA A 663 -64.34 -22.96 -54.98
N MET A 664 -65.53 -23.43 -54.62
CA MET A 664 -66.56 -23.87 -55.57
C MET A 664 -67.34 -22.71 -56.22
N SER A 665 -67.43 -21.55 -55.57
CA SER A 665 -68.25 -20.41 -56.00
C SER A 665 -67.45 -19.33 -56.75
N ALA A 666 -66.24 -19.63 -57.23
CA ALA A 666 -65.41 -18.68 -57.97
C ALA A 666 -65.60 -18.83 -59.50
N PRO A 667 -66.46 -18.02 -60.17
CA PRO A 667 -66.31 -17.74 -61.59
C PRO A 667 -65.28 -16.60 -61.80
N PRO A 668 -64.60 -16.54 -62.96
CA PRO A 668 -63.52 -15.58 -63.18
C PRO A 668 -64.05 -14.19 -63.53
N LYS A 669 -63.73 -13.17 -62.71
CA LYS A 669 -63.34 -11.78 -63.08
C LYS A 669 -63.40 -10.82 -61.88
N ALA A 670 -62.38 -9.98 -61.76
CA ALA A 670 -62.02 -9.15 -60.60
C ALA A 670 -62.58 -7.71 -60.61
N THR A 671 -63.81 -7.46 -61.10
CA THR A 671 -64.31 -6.08 -61.29
C THR A 671 -65.31 -5.56 -60.26
N ASP A 672 -65.77 -6.35 -59.28
CA ASP A 672 -66.82 -5.92 -58.31
C ASP A 672 -66.29 -5.53 -56.91
N ASN A 673 -64.96 -5.41 -56.71
CA ASN A 673 -64.41 -5.23 -55.36
C ASN A 673 -64.57 -3.81 -54.79
N PHE A 674 -64.60 -2.76 -55.62
CA PHE A 674 -64.67 -1.38 -55.12
C PHE A 674 -66.02 -1.01 -54.50
N GLU A 675 -67.14 -1.43 -55.10
CA GLU A 675 -68.48 -1.15 -54.54
C GLU A 675 -68.69 -1.83 -53.18
N LYS A 676 -68.16 -3.05 -53.02
CA LYS A 676 -68.24 -3.78 -51.74
C LYS A 676 -67.35 -3.15 -50.67
N LEU A 677 -66.15 -2.69 -51.05
CA LEU A 677 -65.25 -1.94 -50.17
C LEU A 677 -65.82 -0.57 -49.79
N ALA A 678 -66.50 0.13 -50.70
CA ALA A 678 -67.24 1.36 -50.40
C ALA A 678 -68.43 1.10 -49.45
N GLY A 679 -68.96 -0.13 -49.45
CA GLY A 679 -70.10 -0.55 -48.64
C GLY A 679 -69.77 -0.91 -47.19
N ILE A 680 -68.50 -1.12 -46.81
CA ILE A 680 -68.15 -1.63 -45.46
C ILE A 680 -68.57 -0.67 -44.35
N GLY A 681 -68.43 0.65 -44.57
CA GLY A 681 -68.88 1.68 -43.63
C GLY A 681 -70.39 1.61 -43.39
N LYS A 682 -71.17 1.55 -44.48
CA LYS A 682 -72.64 1.42 -44.41
C LYS A 682 -73.10 0.13 -43.72
N SER A 683 -72.45 -1.01 -44.01
CA SER A 683 -72.78 -2.29 -43.37
C SER A 683 -72.51 -2.28 -41.87
N TRP A 684 -71.40 -1.66 -41.43
CA TRP A 684 -71.09 -1.49 -40.02
C TRP A 684 -72.07 -0.54 -39.33
N ALA A 685 -72.27 0.65 -39.90
CA ALA A 685 -73.20 1.65 -39.36
C ALA A 685 -74.62 1.08 -39.20
N GLY A 686 -75.08 0.27 -40.17
CA GLY A 686 -76.37 -0.42 -40.09
C GLY A 686 -76.44 -1.45 -38.96
N ALA A 687 -75.35 -2.16 -38.66
CA ALA A 687 -75.30 -3.13 -37.57
C ALA A 687 -75.29 -2.44 -36.20
N VAL A 688 -74.54 -1.35 -36.05
CA VAL A 688 -74.53 -0.51 -34.84
C VAL A 688 -75.88 0.18 -34.63
N SER A 689 -76.54 0.63 -35.70
CA SER A 689 -77.87 1.24 -35.61
C SER A 689 -78.93 0.24 -35.18
N ARG A 690 -78.92 -0.99 -35.72
CA ARG A 690 -79.82 -2.07 -35.28
C ARG A 690 -79.59 -2.44 -33.82
N LEU A 691 -78.34 -2.44 -33.36
CA LEU A 691 -78.05 -2.59 -31.94
C LEU A 691 -78.72 -1.48 -31.10
N GLY A 692 -78.64 -0.21 -31.54
CA GLY A 692 -79.34 0.90 -30.89
C GLY A 692 -80.87 0.74 -30.87
N GLU A 693 -81.47 0.25 -31.97
CA GLU A 693 -82.91 -0.03 -32.08
C GLU A 693 -83.35 -1.18 -31.17
N ASP A 694 -82.58 -2.27 -31.14
CA ASP A 694 -82.83 -3.41 -30.27
C ASP A 694 -82.75 -3.00 -28.79
N LEU A 695 -81.78 -2.15 -28.44
CA LEU A 695 -81.67 -1.59 -27.08
C LEU A 695 -82.82 -0.66 -26.73
N SER A 696 -83.26 0.17 -27.66
CA SER A 696 -84.42 1.06 -27.47
C SER A 696 -85.71 0.26 -27.29
N THR A 697 -85.85 -0.85 -28.03
CA THR A 697 -86.97 -1.78 -27.90
C THR A 697 -86.92 -2.50 -26.55
N LEU A 698 -85.73 -2.95 -26.13
CA LEU A 698 -85.52 -3.58 -24.82
C LEU A 698 -85.82 -2.62 -23.66
N ALA A 699 -85.41 -1.36 -23.79
CA ALA A 699 -85.68 -0.31 -22.81
C ALA A 699 -87.18 -0.06 -22.67
N ARG A 700 -87.92 -0.07 -23.78
CA ARG A 700 -89.39 0.00 -23.80
C ARG A 700 -90.03 -1.20 -23.12
N THR A 701 -89.67 -2.43 -23.52
CA THR A 701 -90.20 -3.66 -22.92
C THR A 701 -89.90 -3.75 -21.42
N ALA A 702 -88.72 -3.28 -20.99
CA ALA A 702 -88.36 -3.20 -19.57
C ALA A 702 -89.10 -2.09 -18.80
N SER A 703 -89.54 -1.03 -19.49
CA SER A 703 -90.39 0.03 -18.91
C SER A 703 -91.85 -0.41 -18.83
N ASP A 704 -92.36 -1.08 -19.86
CA ASP A 704 -93.74 -1.58 -19.92
C ASP A 704 -93.96 -2.71 -18.87
N ALA A 705 -92.95 -3.56 -18.66
CA ALA A 705 -92.96 -4.58 -17.60
C ALA A 705 -92.91 -4.01 -16.16
N VAL A 706 -92.64 -2.71 -15.99
CA VAL A 706 -92.68 -2.00 -14.70
C VAL A 706 -94.06 -1.40 -14.43
N GLU A 707 -94.87 -1.14 -15.48
CA GLU A 707 -96.20 -0.54 -15.36
C GLU A 707 -97.34 -1.57 -15.20
N GLU A 708 -97.17 -2.81 -15.68
CA GLU A 708 -98.12 -3.92 -15.43
C GLU A 708 -97.74 -4.72 -14.16
N ASP A 709 -98.30 -4.32 -13.02
CA ASP A 709 -98.07 -4.97 -11.71
C ASP A 709 -98.88 -6.26 -11.55
N THR A 710 -98.20 -7.41 -11.43
CA THR A 710 -98.37 -8.37 -10.33
C THR A 710 -97.34 -9.52 -10.44
N ALA A 711 -96.45 -9.63 -9.44
CA ALA A 711 -95.53 -10.76 -9.21
C ALA A 711 -94.28 -10.89 -10.11
N PHE A 712 -93.79 -9.81 -10.74
CA PHE A 712 -92.41 -9.80 -11.26
C PHE A 712 -91.44 -9.28 -10.19
N ASP A 713 -90.58 -10.18 -9.73
CA ASP A 713 -89.56 -10.01 -8.69
C ASP A 713 -88.82 -8.66 -8.79
N LYS A 714 -88.80 -7.86 -7.72
CA LYS A 714 -88.09 -6.55 -7.70
C LYS A 714 -86.62 -6.71 -8.10
N ASP A 715 -86.02 -7.86 -7.79
CA ASP A 715 -84.65 -8.20 -8.16
C ASP A 715 -84.48 -8.43 -9.66
N LYS A 716 -85.46 -9.03 -10.34
CA LYS A 716 -85.43 -9.18 -11.80
C LYS A 716 -85.56 -7.84 -12.52
N THR A 717 -86.33 -6.91 -11.97
CA THR A 717 -86.48 -5.55 -12.49
C THR A 717 -85.20 -4.72 -12.27
N ALA A 718 -84.54 -4.87 -11.13
CA ALA A 718 -83.24 -4.25 -10.86
C ALA A 718 -82.14 -4.83 -11.76
N GLN A 719 -82.11 -6.15 -11.96
CA GLN A 719 -81.22 -6.82 -12.92
C GLN A 719 -81.48 -6.38 -14.36
N ALA A 720 -82.75 -6.19 -14.75
CA ALA A 720 -83.14 -5.66 -16.06
C ALA A 720 -82.55 -4.27 -16.30
N LYS A 721 -82.73 -3.35 -15.35
CA LYS A 721 -82.21 -1.97 -15.43
C LYS A 721 -80.68 -1.91 -15.41
N SER A 722 -80.04 -2.73 -14.57
CA SER A 722 -78.58 -2.85 -14.51
C SER A 722 -78.01 -3.43 -15.81
N GLY A 723 -78.62 -4.48 -16.34
CA GLY A 723 -78.25 -5.08 -17.62
C GLY A 723 -78.45 -4.13 -18.80
N LEU A 724 -79.53 -3.34 -18.82
CA LEU A 724 -79.77 -2.29 -19.82
C LEU A 724 -78.69 -1.19 -19.75
N ALA A 725 -78.34 -0.74 -18.54
CA ALA A 725 -77.29 0.26 -18.35
C ALA A 725 -75.89 -0.24 -18.77
N ALA A 726 -75.59 -1.53 -18.51
CA ALA A 726 -74.37 -2.17 -18.99
C ALA A 726 -74.36 -2.30 -20.52
N MET A 727 -75.49 -2.62 -21.13
CA MET A 727 -75.63 -2.73 -22.59
C MET A 727 -75.52 -1.39 -23.31
N GLN A 728 -76.07 -0.32 -22.73
CA GLN A 728 -75.90 1.03 -23.28
C GLN A 728 -74.42 1.40 -23.35
N LYS A 729 -73.66 1.14 -22.29
CA LYS A 729 -72.20 1.36 -22.26
C LYS A 729 -71.44 0.51 -23.28
N VAL A 730 -71.92 -0.70 -23.58
CA VAL A 730 -71.35 -1.57 -24.63
C VAL A 730 -71.65 -1.00 -26.02
N ALA A 731 -72.86 -0.49 -26.26
CA ALA A 731 -73.22 0.15 -27.53
C ALA A 731 -72.46 1.47 -27.75
N ASP A 732 -72.28 2.28 -26.70
CA ASP A 732 -71.52 3.53 -26.75
C ASP A 732 -70.03 3.30 -27.13
N ALA A 733 -69.52 2.07 -26.97
CA ALA A 733 -68.14 1.71 -27.34
C ALA A 733 -67.96 1.42 -28.85
N PHE A 734 -69.05 1.29 -29.62
CA PHE A 734 -68.99 1.06 -31.05
C PHE A 734 -69.33 2.34 -31.82
N ASP A 735 -68.33 2.90 -32.49
CA ASP A 735 -68.52 4.05 -33.37
C ASP A 735 -69.10 3.58 -34.71
N ALA A 736 -70.31 4.05 -35.05
CA ALA A 736 -70.99 3.71 -36.30
C ALA A 736 -70.20 4.17 -37.54
N ALA A 737 -69.35 5.20 -37.41
CA ALA A 737 -68.55 5.76 -38.49
C ALA A 737 -67.12 5.16 -38.56
N ALA A 738 -66.79 4.18 -37.70
CA ALA A 738 -65.42 3.70 -37.53
C ALA A 738 -64.74 3.25 -38.84
N PHE A 739 -65.50 2.71 -39.79
CA PHE A 739 -64.97 2.20 -41.05
C PHE A 739 -65.14 3.15 -42.24
N ASP A 740 -65.74 4.32 -42.06
CA ASP A 740 -66.08 5.23 -43.17
C ASP A 740 -64.83 5.79 -43.86
N ALA A 741 -63.81 6.15 -43.08
CA ALA A 741 -62.53 6.62 -43.63
C ALA A 741 -61.83 5.54 -44.48
N ALA A 742 -61.84 4.29 -43.99
CA ALA A 742 -61.28 3.17 -44.74
C ALA A 742 -62.13 2.83 -45.98
N ALA A 743 -63.46 2.89 -45.87
CA ALA A 743 -64.39 2.65 -46.98
C ALA A 743 -64.21 3.69 -48.10
N SER A 744 -64.02 4.97 -47.74
CA SER A 744 -63.77 6.06 -48.67
C SER A 744 -62.49 5.83 -49.48
N VAL A 745 -61.39 5.44 -48.82
CA VAL A 745 -60.11 5.19 -49.50
C VAL A 745 -60.11 3.87 -50.28
N LEU A 746 -60.72 2.82 -49.74
CA LEU A 746 -60.67 1.48 -50.34
C LEU A 746 -61.70 1.28 -51.46
N GLY A 747 -62.82 2.00 -51.40
CA GLY A 747 -63.92 1.94 -52.34
C GLY A 747 -63.86 2.94 -53.49
N ASP A 748 -62.95 3.90 -53.45
CA ASP A 748 -62.70 4.85 -54.55
C ASP A 748 -61.84 4.18 -55.65
N PRO A 749 -62.33 4.08 -56.90
CA PRO A 749 -61.53 3.57 -58.01
C PRO A 749 -60.31 4.45 -58.35
N ASP A 750 -60.37 5.75 -58.06
CA ASP A 750 -59.31 6.71 -58.43
C ASP A 750 -58.10 6.64 -57.49
N THR A 751 -58.26 6.11 -56.27
CA THR A 751 -57.14 5.81 -55.35
C THR A 751 -56.45 4.49 -55.67
N ALA A 752 -56.88 3.75 -56.71
CA ALA A 752 -56.29 2.46 -57.09
C ALA A 752 -54.79 2.54 -57.44
N GLY A 753 -54.29 3.74 -57.81
CA GLY A 753 -52.87 3.99 -58.08
C GLY A 753 -52.02 4.38 -56.86
N ASP A 754 -52.63 4.72 -55.71
CA ASP A 754 -51.91 5.04 -54.47
C ASP A 754 -51.90 3.82 -53.52
N GLU A 755 -51.02 2.88 -53.85
CA GLU A 755 -50.87 1.61 -53.13
C GLU A 755 -50.53 1.82 -51.64
N LYS A 756 -49.87 2.92 -51.29
CA LYS A 756 -49.50 3.25 -49.91
C LYS A 756 -50.73 3.68 -49.10
N ALA A 757 -51.55 4.57 -49.65
CA ALA A 757 -52.79 5.02 -48.98
C ALA A 757 -53.77 3.84 -48.78
N ARG A 758 -53.91 2.96 -49.78
CA ARG A 758 -54.79 1.78 -49.67
C ARG A 758 -54.27 0.74 -48.69
N LYS A 759 -52.96 0.49 -48.67
CA LYS A 759 -52.35 -0.40 -47.68
C LYS A 759 -52.57 0.13 -46.26
N GLN A 760 -52.40 1.43 -46.05
CA GLN A 760 -52.65 2.06 -44.75
C GLN A 760 -54.13 1.93 -44.34
N ALA A 761 -55.07 2.31 -45.21
CA ALA A 761 -56.51 2.18 -44.94
C ALA A 761 -56.93 0.73 -44.65
N ARG A 762 -56.30 -0.24 -45.31
CA ARG A 762 -56.49 -1.68 -45.04
C ARG A 762 -55.99 -2.07 -43.66
N GLU A 763 -54.79 -1.66 -43.29
CA GLU A 763 -54.22 -1.97 -41.98
C GLU A 763 -55.05 -1.32 -40.86
N ASP A 764 -55.54 -0.09 -41.07
CA ASP A 764 -56.38 0.63 -40.12
C ASP A 764 -57.76 -0.05 -39.96
N ALA A 765 -58.40 -0.48 -41.05
CA ALA A 765 -59.64 -1.26 -40.98
C ALA A 765 -59.45 -2.59 -40.25
N LEU A 766 -58.39 -3.34 -40.56
CA LEU A 766 -58.10 -4.61 -39.86
C LEU A 766 -57.76 -4.41 -38.39
N ARG A 767 -57.09 -3.30 -38.05
CA ARG A 767 -56.82 -2.92 -36.66
C ARG A 767 -58.12 -2.63 -35.91
N LEU A 768 -59.06 -1.91 -36.51
CA LEU A 768 -60.38 -1.66 -35.93
C LEU A 768 -61.19 -2.94 -35.75
N VAL A 769 -61.16 -3.86 -36.71
CA VAL A 769 -61.77 -5.20 -36.56
C VAL A 769 -61.20 -5.93 -35.34
N ARG A 770 -59.87 -5.96 -35.19
CA ARG A 770 -59.21 -6.60 -34.05
C ARG A 770 -59.56 -5.93 -32.73
N LEU A 771 -59.62 -4.60 -32.71
CA LEU A 771 -59.99 -3.81 -31.53
C LEU A 771 -61.40 -4.17 -31.07
N TYR A 772 -62.39 -4.10 -31.96
CA TYR A 772 -63.78 -4.39 -31.63
C TYR A 772 -64.03 -5.87 -31.28
N ARG A 773 -63.32 -6.81 -31.92
CA ARG A 773 -63.35 -8.23 -31.49
C ARG A 773 -62.73 -8.44 -30.12
N GLY A 774 -61.61 -7.78 -29.84
CA GLY A 774 -60.95 -7.82 -28.54
C GLY A 774 -61.89 -7.32 -27.44
N TYR A 775 -62.56 -6.19 -27.70
CA TYR A 775 -63.59 -5.64 -26.82
C TYR A 775 -64.73 -6.63 -26.58
N MET A 776 -65.30 -7.24 -27.62
CA MET A 776 -66.38 -8.23 -27.47
C MET A 776 -65.97 -9.50 -26.73
N LYS A 777 -64.72 -9.97 -26.86
CA LYS A 777 -64.24 -11.23 -26.25
C LYS A 777 -63.78 -11.06 -24.79
N GLY A 778 -63.23 -9.89 -24.47
CA GLY A 778 -62.53 -9.62 -23.21
C GLY A 778 -63.27 -8.74 -22.21
N ASN A 779 -64.33 -8.03 -22.60
CA ASN A 779 -64.97 -7.05 -21.72
C ASN A 779 -66.03 -7.68 -20.81
N GLU A 780 -65.91 -7.45 -19.50
CA GLU A 780 -66.84 -7.94 -18.46
C GLU A 780 -68.27 -7.41 -18.65
N LEU A 781 -68.45 -6.19 -19.18
CA LEU A 781 -69.77 -5.61 -19.47
C LEU A 781 -70.49 -6.36 -20.60
N VAL A 782 -69.74 -6.85 -21.60
CA VAL A 782 -70.29 -7.69 -22.70
C VAL A 782 -70.71 -9.06 -22.16
N ARG A 783 -69.91 -9.64 -21.25
CA ARG A 783 -70.28 -10.91 -20.57
C ARG A 783 -71.49 -10.73 -19.65
N HIS A 784 -71.55 -9.63 -18.89
CA HIS A 784 -72.70 -9.30 -18.05
C HIS A 784 -73.97 -9.06 -18.86
N ALA A 785 -73.86 -8.38 -20.01
CA ALA A 785 -74.99 -8.19 -20.92
C ALA A 785 -75.52 -9.53 -21.47
N ALA A 786 -74.64 -10.48 -21.81
CA ALA A 786 -75.02 -11.79 -22.32
C ALA A 786 -75.78 -12.66 -21.29
N MET A 787 -75.63 -12.38 -19.99
CA MET A 787 -76.30 -13.10 -18.90
C MET A 787 -77.70 -12.53 -18.55
N ASN A 788 -78.19 -11.52 -19.28
CA ASN A 788 -79.48 -10.90 -19.01
C ASN A 788 -80.67 -11.78 -19.48
N PRO A 789 -81.73 -11.97 -18.66
CA PRO A 789 -82.89 -12.81 -18.96
C PRO A 789 -83.70 -12.47 -20.24
N PHE A 790 -83.53 -11.29 -20.85
CA PHE A 790 -84.29 -10.89 -22.05
C PHE A 790 -83.71 -11.40 -23.39
N LYS A 791 -82.95 -12.50 -23.39
CA LYS A 791 -82.33 -13.13 -24.59
C LYS A 791 -81.39 -12.20 -25.38
N VAL A 792 -80.36 -11.70 -24.70
CA VAL A 792 -79.32 -10.82 -25.31
C VAL A 792 -78.18 -11.59 -26.01
N SER A 793 -78.27 -12.92 -26.10
CA SER A 793 -77.37 -13.74 -26.92
C SER A 793 -77.40 -13.38 -28.42
N SER A 794 -78.36 -12.56 -28.87
CA SER A 794 -78.54 -12.08 -30.24
C SER A 794 -77.72 -10.84 -30.63
N ILE A 795 -76.99 -10.18 -29.73
CA ILE A 795 -76.36 -8.87 -30.00
C ILE A 795 -74.91 -8.97 -30.52
N ALA A 796 -74.07 -9.80 -29.90
CA ALA A 796 -72.66 -9.93 -30.29
C ALA A 796 -72.50 -10.73 -31.59
N VAL A 797 -73.45 -11.60 -31.91
CA VAL A 797 -73.38 -12.48 -33.09
C VAL A 797 -73.50 -11.69 -34.40
N PRO A 798 -74.47 -10.77 -34.60
CA PRO A 798 -74.55 -9.91 -35.78
C PRO A 798 -73.35 -8.98 -35.95
N LEU A 799 -72.86 -8.37 -34.86
CA LEU A 799 -71.67 -7.51 -34.91
C LEU A 799 -70.42 -8.30 -35.31
N ASN A 800 -70.21 -9.49 -34.73
CA ASN A 800 -69.13 -10.38 -35.15
C ASN A 800 -69.28 -10.84 -36.61
N ALA A 801 -70.50 -11.13 -37.07
CA ALA A 801 -70.76 -11.50 -38.45
C ALA A 801 -70.39 -10.37 -39.42
N ILE A 802 -70.70 -9.11 -39.08
CA ILE A 802 -70.34 -7.95 -39.90
C ILE A 802 -68.84 -7.66 -39.83
N LEU A 803 -68.20 -7.76 -38.66
CA LEU A 803 -66.72 -7.63 -38.58
C LEU A 803 -66.00 -8.73 -39.38
N ASN A 804 -66.54 -9.95 -39.39
CA ASN A 804 -66.04 -11.03 -40.26
C ASN A 804 -66.20 -10.67 -41.73
N TYR A 805 -67.36 -10.13 -42.11
CA TYR A 805 -67.60 -9.66 -43.47
C TYR A 805 -66.62 -8.54 -43.88
N ILE A 806 -66.44 -7.52 -43.06
CA ILE A 806 -65.52 -6.40 -43.32
C ILE A 806 -64.08 -6.88 -43.45
N GLU A 807 -63.61 -7.72 -42.53
CA GLU A 807 -62.27 -8.32 -42.62
C GLU A 807 -62.08 -9.08 -43.93
N LEU A 808 -63.09 -9.84 -44.36
CA LEU A 808 -63.02 -10.60 -45.61
C LEU A 808 -62.98 -9.71 -46.83
N GLU A 809 -63.82 -8.68 -46.92
CA GLU A 809 -63.84 -7.79 -48.08
C GLU A 809 -62.54 -6.97 -48.16
N VAL A 810 -62.03 -6.47 -47.02
CA VAL A 810 -60.73 -5.76 -46.93
C VAL A 810 -59.54 -6.67 -47.29
N LEU A 811 -59.60 -7.96 -46.98
CA LEU A 811 -58.56 -8.93 -47.37
C LEU A 811 -58.67 -9.38 -48.84
N ARG A 812 -59.87 -9.35 -49.42
CA ARG A 812 -60.17 -9.75 -50.81
C ARG A 812 -59.96 -8.65 -51.84
N GLY A 813 -59.95 -7.39 -51.42
CA GLY A 813 -59.76 -6.21 -52.26
C GLY A 813 -58.41 -6.06 -52.98
N VAL A 814 -57.66 -7.15 -53.17
CA VAL A 814 -56.30 -7.19 -53.76
C VAL A 814 -56.33 -7.98 -55.07
#